data_AF-A0AB74HR02-F1
#
_entry.id   AF-A0AB74HR02-F1
#
_cell.length_a   1.000
_cell.length_b   1.000
_cell.length_c   1.000
_cell.angle_alpha   90.00
_cell.angle_beta   90.00
_cell.angle_gamma   90.00
#
_symmetry.space_group_name_H-M   'P 1'
#
loop_
_entity.id
_entity.type
_entity.pdbx_description
1 polymer ?
#
loop_
_entity_poly.entity_id
_entity_poly.type
_entity_poly.pdbx_seq_one_letter_code
_entity_poly.pdbx_strand_id
1 'polypeptide(L)'
;MLAATLTASVIAPAVVTEAAPAKKTIKLKAAFVENGDLDAALDKTYQGNKIYWYKSTVNMDKLGTYQTVKGYIKWKNQHFEKKVRVINYPKAIIAPKGEWTFKHGEKLTGQLNTLQIQFVDRVLRQPVKWTNLSTDKIGKFTATASYTHKGRTVTLDVPYEVKGFELSFMHTNDTHASLDFAANRASAVKELRAANPNRLLVDAGDVFSGSLYFNEFKGQVDLKLMNYMKYDMMVPGNHEFDLGTEQGHKELAQFVRYANFPFVSSNVDYSNDQYVKSLFRDEIATKPYNGRLYEGIIQEVDGKKVGFFGLTTEDTANIASPGPIQFQNYIDEAKKAVKAFEDMGVDQIVAVSHLGYDDNPAIDNDLELVKNVDGIDVIIGGHSHSRLDAPVVITEGGNSTVVVQAYQYGDFLGTLDLVFDKDGKVVSQAGKLIDVKTYAPDPGAARLLAPFAAEIDGIKNAEIGATATAEFENLRDAGDVTKPSVRKNETALGNLITDGMLERAKQADPQVVAAIQNAGGIRAKIDAGPITTGEVLTTLPFGNTLAVMTLQGSELLAALERSVSVYPIESGGFLHMSGMKLEFDSSKPANSRVVKAQVLQGETYVDIDPAATYKIATNFFAAKGGDNYLEFKKAYEEGRVNDLGLIDWEIMRDYLVKQGEVTPTVEDRIKDVK
;
A
#
# COMPACT_ATOMS: atom_id res chain seq x y z
N MET A 1 -91.90 -26.78 -55.26
CA MET A 1 -92.57 -27.61 -56.28
C MET A 1 -91.98 -27.28 -57.64
N LEU A 2 -91.83 -28.29 -58.51
CA LEU A 2 -91.66 -28.29 -59.98
C LEU A 2 -90.73 -27.21 -60.60
N ALA A 3 -89.64 -27.52 -61.33
CA ALA A 3 -89.37 -28.52 -62.37
C ALA A 3 -90.00 -28.24 -63.76
N ALA A 4 -89.12 -27.99 -64.74
CA ALA A 4 -89.31 -28.10 -66.22
C ALA A 4 -90.36 -27.15 -66.87
N THR A 5 -90.33 -26.86 -68.19
CA THR A 5 -89.76 -27.58 -69.35
C THR A 5 -89.39 -26.62 -70.51
N LEU A 6 -88.72 -27.13 -71.56
CA LEU A 6 -88.22 -26.41 -72.75
C LEU A 6 -89.30 -25.93 -73.74
N THR A 7 -88.87 -25.05 -74.67
CA THR A 7 -89.18 -24.87 -76.13
C THR A 7 -89.52 -23.41 -76.50
N ALA A 8 -89.16 -22.84 -77.67
CA ALA A 8 -88.28 -23.26 -78.78
C ALA A 8 -87.55 -22.05 -79.42
N SER A 9 -86.68 -22.28 -80.42
CA SER A 9 -85.90 -21.24 -81.12
C SER A 9 -86.68 -20.44 -82.18
N VAL A 10 -86.33 -19.16 -82.34
CA VAL A 10 -86.37 -18.44 -83.65
C VAL A 10 -85.03 -17.72 -83.83
N ILE A 11 -84.45 -17.80 -85.02
CA ILE A 11 -83.13 -17.25 -85.35
C ILE A 11 -83.28 -15.88 -86.03
N ALA A 12 -82.50 -14.90 -85.59
CA ALA A 12 -82.24 -13.64 -86.28
C ALA A 12 -80.74 -13.26 -86.05
N PRO A 13 -80.11 -12.49 -86.96
CA PRO A 13 -78.66 -12.63 -87.22
C PRO A 13 -77.74 -11.96 -86.18
N ALA A 14 -76.53 -12.51 -86.07
CA ALA A 14 -75.48 -12.01 -85.20
C ALA A 14 -74.91 -10.67 -85.67
N VAL A 15 -74.97 -9.65 -84.80
CA VAL A 15 -74.15 -8.43 -84.94
C VAL A 15 -72.83 -8.69 -84.22
N VAL A 16 -71.79 -8.99 -84.99
CA VAL A 16 -70.41 -9.07 -84.50
C VAL A 16 -69.90 -7.66 -84.26
N THR A 17 -69.86 -7.21 -83.01
CA THR A 17 -69.08 -6.02 -82.64
C THR A 17 -67.60 -6.40 -82.65
N GLU A 18 -66.87 -6.01 -83.68
CA GLU A 18 -65.41 -6.19 -83.74
C GLU A 18 -64.74 -5.55 -82.52
N ALA A 19 -64.07 -6.36 -81.71
CA ALA A 19 -63.18 -5.86 -80.68
C ALA A 19 -61.97 -5.18 -81.36
N ALA A 20 -61.77 -3.89 -81.08
CA ALA A 20 -60.64 -3.14 -81.61
C ALA A 20 -59.30 -3.88 -81.34
N PRO A 21 -58.38 -3.93 -82.31
CA PRO A 21 -57.18 -4.77 -82.23
C PRO A 21 -56.35 -4.43 -80.98
N ALA A 22 -56.10 -5.46 -80.15
CA ALA A 22 -55.45 -5.29 -78.86
C ALA A 22 -54.07 -4.62 -79.01
N LYS A 23 -53.89 -3.47 -78.35
CA LYS A 23 -52.62 -2.71 -78.34
C LYS A 23 -51.47 -3.62 -77.89
N LYS A 24 -50.58 -3.99 -78.82
CA LYS A 24 -49.45 -4.90 -78.58
C LYS A 24 -48.41 -4.22 -77.69
N THR A 25 -48.61 -4.33 -76.39
CA THR A 25 -47.76 -3.73 -75.35
C THR A 25 -46.44 -4.49 -75.26
N ILE A 26 -45.32 -3.79 -75.41
CA ILE A 26 -43.98 -4.39 -75.35
C ILE A 26 -43.58 -4.56 -73.89
N LYS A 27 -43.33 -5.81 -73.48
CA LYS A 27 -42.84 -6.12 -72.14
C LYS A 27 -41.31 -6.08 -72.13
N LEU A 28 -40.74 -5.10 -71.44
CA LEU A 28 -39.30 -4.99 -71.24
C LEU A 28 -38.84 -5.92 -70.09
N LYS A 29 -37.55 -6.28 -70.11
CA LYS A 29 -36.94 -7.14 -69.08
C LYS A 29 -37.16 -6.53 -67.69
N ALA A 30 -37.48 -7.35 -66.71
CA ALA A 30 -37.67 -6.87 -65.34
C ALA A 30 -36.37 -6.28 -64.74
N ALA A 31 -36.50 -5.33 -63.82
CA ALA A 31 -35.39 -4.69 -63.12
C ALA A 31 -35.65 -4.56 -61.61
N PHE A 32 -34.60 -4.22 -60.87
CA PHE A 32 -34.69 -3.86 -59.46
C PHE A 32 -34.61 -2.34 -59.31
N VAL A 33 -35.37 -1.79 -58.36
CA VAL A 33 -35.18 -0.41 -57.93
C VAL A 33 -34.26 -0.43 -56.73
N GLU A 34 -33.01 -0.03 -56.98
CA GLU A 34 -31.94 0.01 -55.99
C GLU A 34 -31.70 1.46 -55.58
N ASN A 35 -31.26 1.69 -54.33
CA ASN A 35 -31.00 3.01 -53.78
C ASN A 35 -32.15 4.03 -53.86
N GLY A 36 -33.39 3.57 -54.09
CA GLY A 36 -34.56 4.43 -54.28
C GLY A 36 -34.66 5.08 -55.68
N ASP A 37 -33.70 4.81 -56.57
CA ASP A 37 -33.65 5.41 -57.90
C ASP A 37 -34.45 4.58 -58.92
N LEU A 38 -35.72 4.94 -59.07
CA LEU A 38 -36.61 4.36 -60.07
C LEU A 38 -36.20 4.73 -61.51
N ASP A 39 -35.51 5.86 -61.74
CA ASP A 39 -35.08 6.26 -63.08
C ASP A 39 -33.92 5.40 -63.59
N ALA A 40 -32.96 5.03 -62.74
CA ALA A 40 -31.91 4.06 -63.07
C ALA A 40 -32.49 2.68 -63.45
N ALA A 41 -33.61 2.28 -62.84
CA ALA A 41 -34.28 1.01 -63.13
C ALA A 41 -35.07 0.99 -64.44
N LEU A 42 -35.26 2.12 -65.13
CA LEU A 42 -36.14 2.28 -66.29
C LEU A 42 -35.37 2.61 -67.57
N ASP A 43 -35.76 2.00 -68.69
CA ASP A 43 -35.09 2.21 -69.98
C ASP A 43 -35.33 3.63 -70.49
N LYS A 44 -34.26 4.39 -70.73
CA LYS A 44 -34.35 5.79 -71.22
C LYS A 44 -34.81 5.85 -72.67
N THR A 45 -34.45 4.85 -73.49
CA THR A 45 -34.80 4.74 -74.91
C THR A 45 -35.10 3.30 -75.33
N TYR A 46 -35.85 3.15 -76.41
CA TYR A 46 -36.03 1.89 -77.14
C TYR A 46 -35.91 2.17 -78.64
N GLN A 47 -35.03 1.43 -79.34
CA GLN A 47 -34.73 1.65 -80.76
C GLN A 47 -34.46 3.15 -81.07
N GLY A 48 -33.60 3.79 -80.29
CA GLY A 48 -33.25 5.22 -80.42
C GLY A 48 -34.33 6.23 -80.00
N ASN A 49 -35.54 5.80 -79.64
CA ASN A 49 -36.65 6.69 -79.29
C ASN A 49 -36.83 6.78 -77.77
N LYS A 50 -37.01 7.99 -77.21
CA LYS A 50 -37.20 8.23 -75.76
C LYS A 50 -38.52 7.65 -75.25
N ILE A 51 -38.46 6.88 -74.16
CA ILE A 51 -39.64 6.37 -73.45
C ILE A 51 -40.04 7.37 -72.35
N TYR A 52 -41.34 7.58 -72.18
CA TYR A 52 -41.93 8.33 -71.07
C TYR A 52 -42.63 7.34 -70.12
N TRP A 53 -42.25 7.34 -68.85
CA TRP A 53 -42.71 6.37 -67.84
C TRP A 53 -43.71 6.98 -66.85
N TYR A 54 -44.80 6.26 -66.57
CA TYR A 54 -45.79 6.61 -65.54
C TYR A 54 -45.30 6.18 -64.16
N LYS A 55 -44.27 6.86 -63.63
CA LYS A 55 -43.58 6.49 -62.39
C LYS A 55 -44.51 6.39 -61.16
N SER A 56 -45.57 7.19 -61.12
CA SER A 56 -46.59 7.18 -60.05
C SER A 56 -47.33 5.85 -59.89
N THR A 57 -47.22 4.91 -60.84
CA THR A 57 -47.76 3.54 -60.67
C THR A 57 -46.86 2.63 -59.83
N VAL A 58 -45.69 3.10 -59.38
CA VAL A 58 -44.81 2.39 -58.45
C VAL A 58 -44.95 2.99 -57.06
N ASN A 59 -45.46 2.20 -56.12
CA ASN A 59 -45.39 2.54 -54.71
C ASN A 59 -43.97 2.17 -54.21
N MET A 60 -43.17 3.19 -53.90
CA MET A 60 -41.78 3.00 -53.46
C MET A 60 -41.66 2.35 -52.07
N ASP A 61 -42.70 2.46 -51.24
CA ASP A 61 -42.79 1.81 -49.92
C ASP A 61 -43.22 0.33 -50.02
N LYS A 62 -43.74 -0.12 -51.17
CA LYS A 62 -44.15 -1.51 -51.41
C LYS A 62 -42.94 -2.39 -51.79
N LEU A 63 -42.13 -2.67 -50.78
CA LEU A 63 -40.88 -3.40 -50.87
C LEU A 63 -41.06 -4.89 -51.19
N GLY A 64 -40.14 -5.45 -51.99
CA GLY A 64 -40.00 -6.89 -52.16
C GLY A 64 -41.02 -7.57 -53.08
N THR A 65 -41.98 -6.83 -53.65
CA THR A 65 -42.91 -7.33 -54.68
C THR A 65 -42.62 -6.68 -56.04
N TYR A 66 -42.81 -7.41 -57.14
CA TYR A 66 -42.77 -6.82 -58.48
C TYR A 66 -44.03 -5.96 -58.73
N GLN A 67 -43.83 -4.75 -59.23
CA GLN A 67 -44.84 -3.78 -59.63
C GLN A 67 -44.66 -3.48 -61.12
N THR A 68 -45.74 -3.24 -61.86
CA THR A 68 -45.67 -2.96 -63.30
C THR A 68 -45.66 -1.46 -63.55
N VAL A 69 -44.56 -0.93 -64.07
CA VAL A 69 -44.49 0.44 -64.58
C VAL A 69 -44.94 0.42 -66.03
N LYS A 70 -45.84 1.34 -66.38
CA LYS A 70 -46.27 1.56 -67.77
C LYS A 70 -45.48 2.70 -68.37
N GLY A 71 -45.14 2.59 -69.66
CA GLY A 71 -44.45 3.63 -70.41
C GLY A 71 -44.98 3.75 -71.83
N TYR A 72 -44.61 4.82 -72.52
CA TYR A 72 -45.04 5.06 -73.90
C TYR A 72 -44.05 5.92 -74.70
N ILE A 73 -44.11 5.83 -76.03
CA ILE A 73 -43.44 6.75 -76.96
C ILE A 73 -44.51 7.64 -77.60
N LYS A 74 -44.48 8.95 -77.32
CA LYS A 74 -45.50 9.95 -77.73
C LYS A 74 -45.98 9.80 -79.18
N TRP A 75 -45.05 9.68 -80.12
CA TRP A 75 -45.32 9.80 -81.56
C TRP A 75 -45.59 8.48 -82.28
N LYS A 76 -45.39 7.33 -81.61
CA LYS A 76 -45.53 5.99 -82.21
C LYS A 76 -46.73 5.19 -81.66
N ASN A 77 -47.53 5.77 -80.76
CA ASN A 77 -48.64 5.12 -80.04
C ASN A 77 -48.26 3.74 -79.43
N GLN A 78 -46.98 3.59 -79.08
CA GLN A 78 -46.40 2.33 -78.63
C GLN A 78 -46.30 2.34 -77.10
N HIS A 79 -46.85 1.29 -76.48
CA HIS A 79 -46.95 1.13 -75.03
C HIS A 79 -45.95 0.09 -74.54
N PHE A 80 -45.37 0.34 -73.37
CA PHE A 80 -44.37 -0.48 -72.73
C PHE A 80 -44.82 -0.87 -71.32
N GLU A 81 -44.47 -2.07 -70.89
CA GLU A 81 -44.58 -2.51 -69.50
C GLU A 81 -43.22 -3.01 -69.03
N LYS A 82 -42.78 -2.55 -67.86
CA LYS A 82 -41.58 -3.06 -67.18
C LYS A 82 -41.94 -3.45 -65.76
N LYS A 83 -41.61 -4.68 -65.37
CA LYS A 83 -41.73 -5.09 -63.96
C LYS A 83 -40.52 -4.56 -63.18
N VAL A 84 -40.76 -3.77 -62.15
CA VAL A 84 -39.73 -3.29 -61.22
C VAL A 84 -40.02 -3.85 -59.83
N ARG A 85 -38.99 -4.26 -59.09
CA ARG A 85 -39.13 -4.69 -57.68
C ARG A 85 -38.28 -3.76 -56.82
N VAL A 86 -38.93 -2.99 -55.96
CA VAL A 86 -38.23 -2.10 -55.03
C VAL A 86 -37.59 -2.93 -53.93
N ILE A 87 -36.29 -2.73 -53.71
CA ILE A 87 -35.57 -3.43 -52.65
C ILE A 87 -34.97 -2.42 -51.69
N ASN A 88 -35.37 -2.53 -50.43
CA ASN A 88 -34.69 -1.84 -49.35
C ASN A 88 -33.60 -2.74 -48.78
N TYR A 89 -32.39 -2.21 -48.76
CA TYR A 89 -31.18 -2.88 -48.35
C TYR A 89 -30.50 -2.06 -47.23
N PRO A 90 -29.85 -2.72 -46.26
CA PRO A 90 -29.03 -2.00 -45.30
C PRO A 90 -27.81 -1.40 -46.01
N LYS A 91 -27.50 -0.14 -45.70
CA LYS A 91 -26.32 0.60 -46.16
C LYS A 91 -25.17 0.49 -45.16
N ALA A 92 -25.45 0.73 -43.88
CA ALA A 92 -24.48 0.69 -42.78
C ALA A 92 -25.17 0.40 -41.44
N ILE A 93 -24.38 -0.06 -40.47
CA ILE A 93 -24.73 0.04 -39.04
C ILE A 93 -24.22 1.40 -38.56
N ILE A 94 -25.04 2.17 -37.86
CA ILE A 94 -24.63 3.45 -37.27
C ILE A 94 -23.90 3.16 -35.96
N ALA A 95 -22.70 3.73 -35.82
CA ALA A 95 -21.88 3.53 -34.64
C ALA A 95 -22.55 4.06 -33.37
N PRO A 96 -22.46 3.33 -32.24
CA PRO A 96 -22.83 3.86 -30.93
C PRO A 96 -21.92 5.06 -30.59
N LYS A 97 -22.40 5.94 -29.70
CA LYS A 97 -21.58 7.05 -29.18
C LYS A 97 -20.80 6.60 -27.95
N GLY A 98 -19.52 6.97 -27.90
CA GLY A 98 -18.59 6.59 -26.83
C GLY A 98 -17.95 5.23 -27.05
N GLU A 99 -16.80 5.01 -26.41
CA GLU A 99 -16.24 3.66 -26.25
C GLU A 99 -17.12 2.88 -25.26
N TRP A 100 -17.20 1.56 -25.44
CA TRP A 100 -17.91 0.69 -24.52
C TRP A 100 -16.96 0.15 -23.47
N THR A 101 -17.33 0.27 -22.20
CA THR A 101 -16.57 -0.30 -21.08
C THR A 101 -17.48 -1.26 -20.31
N PHE A 102 -16.98 -2.47 -20.05
CA PHE A 102 -17.67 -3.51 -19.28
C PHE A 102 -16.82 -3.94 -18.09
N LYS A 103 -17.44 -4.44 -17.02
CA LYS A 103 -16.72 -5.15 -15.95
C LYS A 103 -16.37 -6.57 -16.41
N HIS A 104 -15.28 -7.13 -15.91
CA HIS A 104 -14.88 -8.51 -16.17
C HIS A 104 -15.98 -9.50 -15.72
N GLY A 105 -16.37 -10.43 -16.60
CA GLY A 105 -17.49 -11.33 -16.38
C GLY A 105 -18.90 -10.70 -16.46
N GLU A 106 -19.02 -9.42 -16.85
CA GLU A 106 -20.34 -8.74 -16.92
C GLU A 106 -21.27 -9.43 -17.92
N LYS A 107 -22.52 -9.68 -17.50
CA LYS A 107 -23.57 -10.25 -18.35
C LYS A 107 -24.09 -9.20 -19.34
N LEU A 108 -23.57 -9.27 -20.56
CA LEU A 108 -23.99 -8.47 -21.71
C LEU A 108 -25.49 -8.68 -22.01
N THR A 109 -26.32 -7.67 -21.73
CA THR A 109 -27.79 -7.76 -21.83
C THR A 109 -28.42 -6.60 -22.60
N GLY A 110 -29.65 -6.81 -23.06
CA GLY A 110 -30.61 -5.75 -23.42
C GLY A 110 -30.18 -4.78 -24.54
N GLN A 111 -29.46 -3.73 -24.17
CA GLN A 111 -29.18 -2.57 -25.02
C GLN A 111 -28.26 -2.91 -26.21
N LEU A 112 -27.30 -3.82 -26.00
CA LEU A 112 -26.33 -4.26 -27.00
C LEU A 112 -26.97 -5.09 -28.13
N ASN A 113 -28.11 -5.71 -27.87
CA ASN A 113 -28.78 -6.61 -28.82
C ASN A 113 -29.37 -5.87 -30.03
N THR A 114 -29.51 -4.54 -29.98
CA THR A 114 -30.08 -3.76 -31.08
C THR A 114 -29.31 -2.47 -31.35
N LEU A 115 -28.95 -2.25 -32.62
CA LEU A 115 -28.28 -1.03 -33.10
C LEU A 115 -29.16 -0.31 -34.14
N GLN A 116 -28.82 0.95 -34.42
CA GLN A 116 -29.42 1.70 -35.52
C GLN A 116 -28.81 1.25 -36.85
N ILE A 117 -29.66 0.81 -37.77
CA ILE A 117 -29.28 0.41 -39.12
C ILE A 117 -29.74 1.50 -40.09
N GLN A 118 -28.80 2.05 -40.85
CA GLN A 118 -29.11 2.94 -41.96
C GLN A 118 -29.56 2.10 -43.15
N PHE A 119 -30.81 2.30 -43.56
CA PHE A 119 -31.37 1.80 -44.81
C PHE A 119 -31.24 2.87 -45.90
N VAL A 120 -31.73 2.57 -47.11
CA VAL A 120 -31.68 3.50 -48.24
C VAL A 120 -32.39 4.82 -47.95
N ASP A 121 -33.54 4.73 -47.27
CA ASP A 121 -34.61 5.71 -47.13
C ASP A 121 -34.87 6.16 -45.68
N ARG A 122 -34.33 5.44 -44.69
CA ARG A 122 -34.62 5.64 -43.25
C ARG A 122 -33.55 5.01 -42.35
N VAL A 123 -33.62 5.30 -41.06
CA VAL A 123 -32.87 4.62 -40.00
C VAL A 123 -33.84 3.83 -39.13
N LEU A 124 -33.54 2.56 -38.86
CA LEU A 124 -34.36 1.71 -37.98
C LEU A 124 -33.48 1.06 -36.92
N ARG A 125 -33.94 1.01 -35.66
CA ARG A 125 -33.31 0.17 -34.64
C ARG A 125 -33.68 -1.30 -34.93
N GLN A 126 -32.69 -2.18 -35.05
CA GLN A 126 -32.87 -3.59 -35.44
C GLN A 126 -31.95 -4.50 -34.61
N PRO A 127 -32.30 -5.78 -34.42
CA PRO A 127 -31.41 -6.74 -33.79
C PRO A 127 -30.17 -7.00 -34.63
N VAL A 128 -29.00 -7.00 -34.00
CA VAL A 128 -27.71 -7.33 -34.63
C VAL A 128 -27.15 -8.63 -34.08
N LYS A 129 -26.28 -9.30 -34.85
CA LYS A 129 -25.46 -10.41 -34.37
C LYS A 129 -24.05 -9.92 -34.09
N TRP A 130 -23.52 -10.27 -32.93
CA TRP A 130 -22.15 -9.95 -32.53
C TRP A 130 -21.22 -11.14 -32.77
N THR A 131 -19.99 -10.84 -33.18
CA THR A 131 -18.84 -11.74 -33.11
C THR A 131 -17.71 -11.04 -32.38
N ASN A 132 -16.90 -11.79 -31.63
CA ASN A 132 -15.79 -11.29 -30.81
C ASN A 132 -16.19 -10.29 -29.71
N LEU A 133 -17.46 -10.31 -29.26
CA LEU A 133 -17.92 -9.60 -28.07
C LEU A 133 -17.96 -10.59 -26.90
N SER A 134 -17.05 -10.43 -25.94
CA SER A 134 -16.93 -11.22 -24.73
C SER A 134 -16.35 -10.36 -23.60
N THR A 135 -16.80 -10.62 -22.37
CA THR A 135 -16.32 -10.01 -21.12
C THR A 135 -15.43 -10.96 -20.30
N ASP A 136 -15.00 -12.08 -20.89
CA ASP A 136 -14.27 -13.17 -20.21
C ASP A 136 -12.75 -12.89 -20.06
N LYS A 137 -12.26 -11.77 -20.58
CA LYS A 137 -10.86 -11.32 -20.47
C LYS A 137 -10.83 -9.82 -20.27
N ILE A 138 -9.90 -9.36 -19.43
CA ILE A 138 -9.59 -7.94 -19.22
C ILE A 138 -8.73 -7.42 -20.38
N GLY A 139 -8.92 -6.16 -20.78
CA GLY A 139 -8.16 -5.50 -21.84
C GLY A 139 -9.02 -4.76 -22.87
N LYS A 140 -8.40 -4.32 -23.96
CA LYS A 140 -9.06 -3.63 -25.09
C LYS A 140 -9.24 -4.56 -26.27
N PHE A 141 -10.45 -4.57 -26.83
CA PHE A 141 -10.90 -5.51 -27.85
C PHE A 141 -11.76 -4.80 -28.91
N THR A 142 -12.06 -5.53 -29.99
CA THR A 142 -12.96 -5.07 -31.05
C THR A 142 -14.01 -6.13 -31.33
N ALA A 143 -15.28 -5.76 -31.17
CA ALA A 143 -16.42 -6.60 -31.50
C ALA A 143 -17.02 -6.19 -32.85
N THR A 144 -17.40 -7.16 -33.68
CA THR A 144 -18.06 -6.88 -34.96
C THR A 144 -19.56 -7.09 -34.82
N ALA A 145 -20.34 -6.02 -34.97
CA ALA A 145 -21.77 -6.09 -35.20
C ALA A 145 -22.03 -6.48 -36.66
N SER A 146 -23.04 -7.31 -36.89
CA SER A 146 -23.51 -7.68 -38.23
C SER A 146 -25.03 -7.65 -38.33
N TYR A 147 -25.53 -7.18 -39.47
CA TYR A 147 -26.96 -7.16 -39.79
C TYR A 147 -27.19 -7.63 -41.23
N THR A 148 -28.00 -8.68 -41.40
CA THR A 148 -28.34 -9.24 -42.72
C THR A 148 -29.82 -9.05 -43.02
N HIS A 149 -30.14 -8.42 -44.15
CA HIS A 149 -31.51 -8.32 -44.65
C HIS A 149 -31.55 -8.56 -46.16
N LYS A 150 -32.44 -9.46 -46.61
CA LYS A 150 -32.64 -9.84 -48.02
C LYS A 150 -31.33 -10.20 -48.75
N GLY A 151 -30.45 -10.94 -48.09
CA GLY A 151 -29.18 -11.43 -48.65
C GLY A 151 -28.03 -10.42 -48.67
N ARG A 152 -28.25 -9.15 -48.26
CA ARG A 152 -27.16 -8.20 -48.04
C ARG A 152 -26.84 -8.11 -46.55
N THR A 153 -25.56 -8.24 -46.22
CA THR A 153 -25.02 -8.03 -44.88
C THR A 153 -24.29 -6.69 -44.82
N VAL A 154 -24.43 -5.98 -43.70
CA VAL A 154 -23.56 -4.87 -43.30
C VAL A 154 -22.91 -5.21 -41.97
N THR A 155 -21.70 -4.72 -41.75
CA THR A 155 -20.95 -4.90 -40.50
C THR A 155 -20.48 -3.56 -39.96
N LEU A 156 -20.10 -3.55 -38.69
CA LEU A 156 -19.44 -2.45 -38.01
C LEU A 156 -18.56 -3.03 -36.90
N ASP A 157 -17.29 -2.65 -36.91
CA ASP A 157 -16.38 -2.92 -35.81
C ASP A 157 -16.52 -1.85 -34.74
N VAL A 158 -16.66 -2.28 -33.48
CA VAL A 158 -16.88 -1.43 -32.31
C VAL A 158 -15.77 -1.75 -31.29
N PRO A 159 -14.87 -0.80 -30.98
CA PRO A 159 -13.89 -0.99 -29.92
C PRO A 159 -14.59 -0.99 -28.56
N TYR A 160 -14.11 -1.83 -27.66
CA TYR A 160 -14.58 -1.89 -26.28
C TYR A 160 -13.44 -2.27 -25.32
N GLU A 161 -13.59 -1.91 -24.06
CA GLU A 161 -12.69 -2.25 -22.97
C GLU A 161 -13.41 -3.12 -21.94
N VAL A 162 -12.72 -4.11 -21.41
CA VAL A 162 -13.17 -4.90 -20.25
C VAL A 162 -12.20 -4.58 -19.12
N LYS A 163 -12.72 -4.01 -18.04
CA LYS A 163 -11.93 -3.66 -16.85
C LYS A 163 -12.10 -4.69 -15.75
N GLY A 164 -11.02 -4.96 -15.03
CA GLY A 164 -11.08 -5.64 -13.74
C GLY A 164 -11.67 -4.72 -12.66
N PHE A 165 -11.63 -5.19 -11.41
CA PHE A 165 -11.82 -4.31 -10.26
C PHE A 165 -10.49 -3.63 -9.94
N GLU A 166 -10.46 -2.30 -9.95
CA GLU A 166 -9.25 -1.49 -9.68
C GLU A 166 -9.24 -1.10 -8.20
N LEU A 167 -8.11 -1.31 -7.50
CA LEU A 167 -7.93 -0.97 -6.09
C LEU A 167 -6.56 -0.31 -5.90
N SER A 168 -6.51 0.81 -5.19
CA SER A 168 -5.31 1.66 -5.12
C SER A 168 -5.00 2.11 -3.69
N PHE A 169 -3.74 1.99 -3.30
CA PHE A 169 -3.22 2.34 -1.97
C PHE A 169 -2.06 3.32 -2.05
N MET A 170 -2.11 4.35 -1.22
CA MET A 170 -0.94 4.99 -0.63
C MET A 170 -0.68 4.33 0.72
N HIS A 171 0.59 4.17 1.11
CA HIS A 171 0.91 3.64 2.43
C HIS A 171 2.16 4.27 3.05
N THR A 172 2.18 4.28 4.38
CA THR A 172 3.34 4.57 5.23
C THR A 172 3.44 3.55 6.35
N ASN A 173 4.61 3.48 6.97
CA ASN A 173 4.96 2.61 8.09
C ASN A 173 6.19 3.22 8.78
N ASP A 174 6.44 2.84 10.02
CA ASP A 174 7.69 3.10 10.75
C ASP A 174 8.06 4.60 10.73
N THR A 175 7.05 5.46 10.90
CA THR A 175 7.22 6.91 10.75
C THR A 175 7.86 7.56 11.97
N HIS A 176 7.82 6.91 13.14
CA HIS A 176 8.54 7.25 14.37
C HIS A 176 8.65 8.75 14.63
N ALA A 177 7.49 9.40 14.74
CA ALA A 177 7.31 10.84 14.95
C ALA A 177 8.21 11.77 14.09
N SER A 178 8.60 11.32 12.90
CA SER A 178 9.50 12.04 11.99
C SER A 178 8.70 13.03 11.14
N LEU A 179 8.51 14.23 11.67
CA LEU A 179 7.58 15.22 11.12
C LEU A 179 8.20 16.25 10.16
N ASP A 180 9.53 16.30 10.05
CA ASP A 180 10.27 17.30 9.26
C ASP A 180 9.80 17.38 7.78
N PHE A 181 9.43 16.24 7.18
CA PHE A 181 8.90 16.16 5.81
C PHE A 181 7.40 15.82 5.73
N ALA A 182 6.68 15.82 6.85
CA ALA A 182 5.26 15.48 6.86
C ALA A 182 4.39 16.46 6.05
N ALA A 183 4.81 17.73 5.93
CA ALA A 183 4.15 18.69 5.04
C ALA A 183 4.36 18.35 3.55
N ASN A 184 5.51 17.81 3.17
CA ASN A 184 5.82 17.40 1.79
C ASN A 184 5.05 16.12 1.44
N ARG A 185 4.99 15.16 2.38
CA ARG A 185 4.10 13.97 2.31
C ARG A 185 2.64 14.36 2.07
N ALA A 186 2.16 15.41 2.76
CA ALA A 186 0.79 15.91 2.56
C ALA A 186 0.55 16.48 1.13
N SER A 187 1.57 17.06 0.48
CA SER A 187 1.48 17.45 -0.94
C SER A 187 1.38 16.23 -1.86
N ALA A 188 2.21 15.21 -1.64
CA ALA A 188 2.19 13.97 -2.43
C ALA A 188 0.84 13.24 -2.31
N VAL A 189 0.29 13.12 -1.10
CA VAL A 189 -1.05 12.55 -0.86
C VAL A 189 -2.14 13.33 -1.61
N LYS A 190 -2.06 14.67 -1.64
CA LYS A 190 -3.03 15.51 -2.35
C LYS A 190 -2.94 15.36 -3.87
N GLU A 191 -1.74 15.26 -4.43
CA GLU A 191 -1.54 15.02 -5.86
C GLU A 191 -2.13 13.67 -6.28
N LEU A 192 -1.78 12.60 -5.56
CA LEU A 192 -2.26 11.25 -5.85
C LEU A 192 -3.79 11.13 -5.72
N ARG A 193 -4.41 11.77 -4.73
CA ARG A 193 -5.88 11.80 -4.60
C ARG A 193 -6.59 12.70 -5.60
N ALA A 194 -5.91 13.71 -6.15
CA ALA A 194 -6.44 14.48 -7.27
C ALA A 194 -6.46 13.65 -8.57
N ALA A 195 -5.53 12.69 -8.72
CA ALA A 195 -5.51 11.74 -9.83
C ALA A 195 -6.50 10.57 -9.64
N ASN A 196 -6.59 10.00 -8.43
CA ASN A 196 -7.57 8.97 -8.09
C ASN A 196 -8.16 9.22 -6.67
N PRO A 197 -9.42 9.69 -6.54
CA PRO A 197 -10.02 9.99 -5.24
C PRO A 197 -10.39 8.74 -4.43
N ASN A 198 -10.46 7.55 -5.03
CA ASN A 198 -10.74 6.27 -4.37
C ASN A 198 -9.46 5.65 -3.74
N ARG A 199 -8.31 6.34 -3.83
CA ARG A 199 -7.01 5.84 -3.38
C ARG A 199 -6.90 5.93 -1.86
N LEU A 200 -6.92 4.77 -1.21
CA LEU A 200 -6.88 4.62 0.25
C LEU A 200 -5.49 4.97 0.78
N LEU A 201 -5.40 5.60 1.94
CA LEU A 201 -4.15 5.93 2.64
C LEU A 201 -4.07 5.12 3.93
N VAL A 202 -3.18 4.14 3.96
CA VAL A 202 -3.05 3.17 5.06
C VAL A 202 -1.75 3.45 5.84
N ASP A 203 -1.78 3.35 7.16
CA ASP A 203 -0.56 3.29 7.97
C ASP A 203 -0.35 1.88 8.54
N ALA A 204 0.84 1.32 8.36
CA ALA A 204 1.21 -0.01 8.83
C ALA A 204 2.01 0.01 10.15
N GLY A 205 1.76 1.01 11.01
CA GLY A 205 2.20 1.03 12.41
C GLY A 205 3.50 1.79 12.66
N ASP A 206 3.81 1.97 13.95
CA ASP A 206 4.94 2.73 14.46
C ASP A 206 4.95 4.19 14.01
N VAL A 207 3.85 4.88 14.36
CA VAL A 207 3.79 6.34 14.35
C VAL A 207 4.48 6.91 15.59
N PHE A 208 4.43 6.18 16.71
CA PHE A 208 5.00 6.56 18.00
C PHE A 208 6.53 6.39 18.06
N SER A 209 7.12 6.97 19.10
CA SER A 209 8.55 6.91 19.43
C SER A 209 9.49 7.60 18.42
N GLY A 210 10.80 7.53 18.69
CA GLY A 210 11.89 7.92 17.78
C GLY A 210 12.14 9.41 17.51
N SER A 211 11.37 10.35 18.09
CA SER A 211 11.65 11.78 17.94
C SER A 211 11.18 12.66 19.11
N LEU A 212 11.74 13.87 19.20
CA LEU A 212 11.29 14.89 20.17
C LEU A 212 9.79 15.23 20.06
N TYR A 213 9.19 15.13 18.86
CA TYR A 213 7.74 15.34 18.73
C TYR A 213 6.95 14.29 19.52
N PHE A 214 7.45 13.05 19.61
CA PHE A 214 6.86 12.06 20.49
C PHE A 214 7.11 12.37 21.96
N ASN A 215 8.33 12.75 22.33
CA ASN A 215 8.68 13.06 23.72
C ASN A 215 7.79 14.17 24.30
N GLU A 216 7.54 15.24 23.55
CA GLU A 216 6.72 16.36 24.01
C GLU A 216 5.22 16.12 23.81
N PHE A 217 4.81 15.62 22.64
CA PHE A 217 3.40 15.62 22.24
C PHE A 217 2.73 14.25 22.19
N LYS A 218 3.42 13.16 22.55
CA LYS A 218 2.84 11.81 22.73
C LYS A 218 1.96 11.36 21.54
N GLY A 219 2.46 11.54 20.32
CA GLY A 219 1.79 11.20 19.06
C GLY A 219 0.65 12.14 18.62
N GLN A 220 0.31 13.17 19.42
CA GLN A 220 -0.87 14.01 19.14
C GLN A 220 -0.64 15.03 18.00
N VAL A 221 0.61 15.32 17.62
CA VAL A 221 0.89 16.16 16.44
C VAL A 221 0.83 15.32 15.16
N ASP A 222 1.37 14.11 15.21
CA ASP A 222 1.29 13.08 14.17
C ASP A 222 -0.18 12.82 13.82
N LEU A 223 -1.03 12.61 14.83
CA LEU A 223 -2.47 12.43 14.64
C LEU A 223 -3.12 13.61 13.92
N LYS A 224 -2.76 14.87 14.25
CA LYS A 224 -3.30 16.05 13.57
C LYS A 224 -2.91 16.05 12.09
N LEU A 225 -1.69 15.61 11.76
CA LEU A 225 -1.19 15.49 10.40
C LEU A 225 -1.85 14.31 9.65
N MET A 226 -2.03 13.14 10.29
CA MET A 226 -2.76 12.01 9.71
C MET A 226 -4.23 12.37 9.45
N ASN A 227 -4.89 13.04 10.39
CA ASN A 227 -6.24 13.58 10.23
C ASN A 227 -6.33 14.61 9.11
N TYR A 228 -5.32 15.48 8.97
CA TYR A 228 -5.24 16.46 7.88
C TYR A 228 -5.02 15.79 6.51
N MET A 229 -4.16 14.78 6.46
CA MET A 229 -3.93 13.92 5.30
C MET A 229 -5.06 12.93 5.05
N LYS A 230 -6.05 12.83 5.95
CA LYS A 230 -7.17 11.88 5.88
C LYS A 230 -6.68 10.45 5.66
N TYR A 231 -5.96 9.86 6.61
CA TYR A 231 -5.73 8.42 6.59
C TYR A 231 -7.08 7.68 6.61
N ASP A 232 -7.12 6.49 6.00
CA ASP A 232 -8.33 5.66 5.85
C ASP A 232 -8.33 4.49 6.86
N MET A 233 -7.17 4.03 7.31
CA MET A 233 -7.00 3.11 8.45
C MET A 233 -5.54 3.06 8.95
N MET A 234 -5.32 2.47 10.13
CA MET A 234 -4.01 2.16 10.71
C MET A 234 -4.02 0.81 11.45
N VAL A 235 -2.90 0.09 11.47
CA VAL A 235 -2.62 -0.96 12.48
C VAL A 235 -1.70 -0.38 13.57
N PRO A 236 -1.87 -0.70 14.86
CA PRO A 236 -0.86 -0.40 15.87
C PRO A 236 0.41 -1.23 15.63
N GLY A 237 1.58 -0.58 15.61
CA GLY A 237 2.88 -1.24 15.72
C GLY A 237 3.30 -1.45 17.18
N ASN A 238 4.54 -1.87 17.42
CA ASN A 238 5.02 -2.08 18.79
C ASN A 238 5.26 -0.78 19.55
N HIS A 239 5.76 0.27 18.88
CA HIS A 239 6.09 1.55 19.53
C HIS A 239 4.85 2.32 19.99
N GLU A 240 3.65 1.98 19.49
CA GLU A 240 2.38 2.46 20.06
C GLU A 240 2.20 2.10 21.56
N PHE A 241 2.99 1.14 22.08
CA PHE A 241 2.95 0.65 23.46
C PHE A 241 4.16 1.05 24.33
N ASP A 242 5.06 1.90 23.84
CA ASP A 242 6.31 2.30 24.55
C ASP A 242 6.08 2.93 25.92
N LEU A 243 5.07 3.79 26.04
CA LEU A 243 4.88 4.69 27.19
C LEU A 243 4.23 4.01 28.43
N GLY A 244 4.04 2.70 28.41
CA GLY A 244 3.50 1.94 29.53
C GLY A 244 2.02 2.19 29.83
N THR A 245 1.51 1.53 30.88
CA THR A 245 0.08 1.49 31.14
C THR A 245 -0.51 2.78 31.71
N GLU A 246 0.10 3.42 32.72
CA GLU A 246 -0.61 4.49 33.44
C GLU A 246 -0.73 5.79 32.64
N GLN A 247 0.33 6.23 31.97
CA GLN A 247 0.29 7.40 31.08
C GLN A 247 0.19 6.97 29.61
N GLY A 248 1.02 6.05 29.15
CA GLY A 248 1.05 5.65 27.74
C GLY A 248 -0.28 5.16 27.18
N HIS A 249 -0.96 4.24 27.85
CA HIS A 249 -2.26 3.75 27.37
C HIS A 249 -3.37 4.82 27.44
N LYS A 250 -3.23 5.87 28.26
CA LYS A 250 -4.11 7.05 28.18
C LYS A 250 -3.85 7.83 26.89
N GLU A 251 -2.59 8.03 26.51
CA GLU A 251 -2.22 8.73 25.28
C GLU A 251 -2.56 7.91 24.03
N LEU A 252 -2.32 6.59 24.02
CA LEU A 252 -2.78 5.68 22.97
C LEU A 252 -4.32 5.70 22.84
N ALA A 253 -5.04 5.65 23.96
CA ALA A 253 -6.50 5.75 23.95
C ALA A 253 -7.00 7.13 23.48
N GLN A 254 -6.26 8.22 23.71
CA GLN A 254 -6.56 9.53 23.13
C GLN A 254 -6.24 9.58 21.63
N PHE A 255 -5.09 9.05 21.22
CA PHE A 255 -4.66 8.97 19.83
C PHE A 255 -5.69 8.23 18.98
N VAL A 256 -6.09 7.04 19.42
CA VAL A 256 -7.20 6.31 18.81
C VAL A 256 -8.47 7.16 18.83
N ARG A 257 -8.94 7.62 20.00
CA ARG A 257 -10.24 8.31 20.12
C ARG A 257 -10.38 9.58 19.25
N TYR A 258 -9.28 10.28 18.96
CA TYR A 258 -9.27 11.49 18.13
C TYR A 258 -8.86 11.24 16.67
N ALA A 259 -8.62 10.00 16.26
CA ALA A 259 -8.44 9.64 14.86
C ALA A 259 -9.73 9.80 14.07
N ASN A 260 -9.65 10.39 12.88
CA ASN A 260 -10.72 10.47 11.89
C ASN A 260 -10.77 9.22 10.99
N PHE A 261 -10.24 8.11 11.47
CA PHE A 261 -10.16 6.81 10.80
C PHE A 261 -10.28 5.67 11.84
N PRO A 262 -10.67 4.46 11.43
CA PRO A 262 -10.61 3.27 12.27
C PRO A 262 -9.22 2.65 12.32
N PHE A 263 -9.00 1.78 13.30
CA PHE A 263 -7.84 0.91 13.40
C PHE A 263 -8.25 -0.54 13.13
N VAL A 264 -7.38 -1.31 12.50
CA VAL A 264 -7.49 -2.76 12.39
C VAL A 264 -6.48 -3.41 13.33
N SER A 265 -6.89 -4.39 14.13
CA SER A 265 -6.04 -5.09 15.09
C SER A 265 -6.73 -6.39 15.48
N SER A 266 -6.18 -7.51 15.02
CA SER A 266 -6.82 -8.84 15.03
C SER A 266 -6.11 -9.84 15.94
N ASN A 267 -4.88 -9.54 16.37
CA ASN A 267 -4.09 -10.40 17.24
C ASN A 267 -3.67 -9.72 18.55
N VAL A 268 -4.39 -8.68 18.99
CA VAL A 268 -4.08 -7.93 20.21
C VAL A 268 -5.26 -7.96 21.18
N ASP A 269 -5.08 -8.61 22.34
CA ASP A 269 -6.08 -8.66 23.40
C ASP A 269 -5.99 -7.42 24.31
N TYR A 270 -6.92 -6.50 24.09
CA TYR A 270 -7.09 -5.30 24.90
C TYR A 270 -7.94 -5.50 26.17
N SER A 271 -8.55 -6.68 26.38
CA SER A 271 -9.62 -6.90 27.38
C SER A 271 -9.25 -6.54 28.82
N ASN A 272 -7.98 -6.75 29.18
CA ASN A 272 -7.43 -6.46 30.51
C ASN A 272 -7.00 -5.00 30.70
N ASP A 273 -6.83 -4.22 29.63
CA ASP A 273 -6.44 -2.81 29.74
C ASP A 273 -7.63 -1.90 30.12
N GLN A 274 -7.42 -0.98 31.04
CA GLN A 274 -8.51 -0.11 31.53
C GLN A 274 -8.86 1.06 30.59
N TYR A 275 -7.96 1.46 29.69
CA TYR A 275 -8.08 2.65 28.86
C TYR A 275 -8.55 2.31 27.43
N VAL A 276 -7.92 1.30 26.81
CA VAL A 276 -8.09 0.92 25.41
C VAL A 276 -9.25 -0.07 25.21
N LYS A 277 -9.57 -0.97 26.15
CA LYS A 277 -10.66 -1.97 25.99
C LYS A 277 -12.01 -1.39 25.59
N SER A 278 -12.28 -0.14 26.00
CA SER A 278 -13.54 0.54 25.69
C SER A 278 -13.63 1.05 24.25
N LEU A 279 -12.48 1.11 23.55
CA LEU A 279 -12.31 1.56 22.16
C LEU A 279 -12.27 0.39 21.18
N PHE A 280 -11.83 -0.79 21.62
CA PHE A 280 -11.83 -2.03 20.85
C PHE A 280 -13.24 -2.58 20.59
N ARG A 281 -13.36 -3.33 19.49
CA ARG A 281 -14.56 -3.98 18.98
C ARG A 281 -14.20 -5.34 18.39
N ASP A 282 -14.60 -6.38 19.12
CA ASP A 282 -14.58 -7.78 18.71
C ASP A 282 -15.67 -8.03 17.64
N GLU A 283 -15.50 -7.43 16.45
CA GLU A 283 -16.36 -7.59 15.28
C GLU A 283 -15.65 -7.20 13.97
N ILE A 284 -16.07 -7.79 12.85
CA ILE A 284 -15.72 -7.28 11.50
C ILE A 284 -16.74 -6.21 11.10
N ALA A 285 -16.33 -4.95 11.11
CA ALA A 285 -17.22 -3.81 10.86
C ALA A 285 -17.35 -3.45 9.38
N THR A 286 -18.57 -3.51 8.84
CA THR A 286 -18.90 -3.04 7.47
C THR A 286 -19.11 -1.53 7.37
N LYS A 287 -19.21 -0.84 8.52
CA LYS A 287 -19.34 0.62 8.65
C LYS A 287 -18.58 1.06 9.91
N PRO A 288 -17.24 0.94 9.92
CA PRO A 288 -16.46 1.24 11.11
C PRO A 288 -16.60 2.71 11.48
N TYR A 289 -16.80 2.98 12.76
CA TYR A 289 -16.67 4.32 13.32
C TYR A 289 -15.19 4.69 13.45
N ASN A 290 -14.89 5.94 13.12
CA ASN A 290 -13.63 6.60 13.43
C ASN A 290 -13.28 6.50 14.92
N GLY A 291 -11.99 6.41 15.21
CA GLY A 291 -11.45 6.38 16.56
C GLY A 291 -11.85 5.17 17.39
N ARG A 292 -11.80 4.01 16.75
CA ARG A 292 -12.09 2.68 17.29
C ARG A 292 -11.15 1.67 16.67
N LEU A 293 -10.85 0.61 17.41
CA LEU A 293 -10.10 -0.54 16.91
C LEU A 293 -11.09 -1.68 16.64
N TYR A 294 -10.88 -2.44 15.57
CA TYR A 294 -11.70 -3.58 15.18
C TYR A 294 -10.83 -4.79 14.85
N GLU A 295 -11.34 -5.98 15.12
CA GLU A 295 -10.82 -7.25 14.57
C GLU A 295 -10.59 -7.16 13.06
N GLY A 296 -11.54 -6.56 12.34
CA GLY A 296 -11.37 -6.22 10.93
C GLY A 296 -12.42 -5.23 10.46
N ILE A 297 -12.23 -4.70 9.26
CA ILE A 297 -13.21 -3.83 8.61
C ILE A 297 -13.46 -4.28 7.17
N ILE A 298 -14.65 -3.98 6.65
CA ILE A 298 -14.96 -4.12 5.23
C ILE A 298 -15.24 -2.73 4.67
N GLN A 299 -14.49 -2.33 3.64
CA GLN A 299 -14.79 -1.12 2.87
C GLN A 299 -15.43 -1.48 1.52
N GLU A 300 -16.28 -0.60 1.00
CA GLU A 300 -16.88 -0.74 -0.33
C GLU A 300 -16.19 0.22 -1.31
N VAL A 301 -15.48 -0.34 -2.30
CA VAL A 301 -14.76 0.40 -3.34
C VAL A 301 -15.39 0.05 -4.69
N ASP A 302 -15.93 1.03 -5.41
CA ASP A 302 -16.63 0.87 -6.71
C ASP A 302 -17.68 -0.28 -6.77
N GLY A 303 -18.33 -0.53 -5.63
CA GLY A 303 -19.36 -1.56 -5.42
C GLY A 303 -18.83 -2.96 -5.12
N LYS A 304 -17.53 -3.11 -4.86
CA LYS A 304 -16.87 -4.34 -4.39
C LYS A 304 -16.51 -4.21 -2.90
N LYS A 305 -16.65 -5.29 -2.15
CA LYS A 305 -16.22 -5.36 -0.74
C LYS A 305 -14.75 -5.75 -0.69
N VAL A 306 -13.96 -5.02 0.08
CA VAL A 306 -12.56 -5.37 0.41
C VAL A 306 -12.45 -5.51 1.93
N GLY A 307 -11.91 -6.64 2.38
CA GLY A 307 -11.66 -6.93 3.79
C GLY A 307 -10.28 -6.46 4.22
N PHE A 308 -10.18 -5.86 5.40
CA PHE A 308 -8.94 -5.38 6.00
C PHE A 308 -8.84 -5.87 7.44
N PHE A 309 -7.72 -6.48 7.79
CA PHE A 309 -7.40 -6.90 9.14
C PHE A 309 -5.96 -6.51 9.50
N GLY A 310 -5.63 -6.49 10.79
CA GLY A 310 -4.40 -5.87 11.28
C GLY A 310 -3.60 -6.81 12.16
N LEU A 311 -2.31 -6.96 11.90
CA LEU A 311 -1.42 -7.81 12.69
C LEU A 311 -0.29 -6.97 13.31
N THR A 312 -0.07 -7.14 14.60
CA THR A 312 1.04 -6.51 15.36
C THR A 312 1.98 -7.62 15.84
N THR A 313 3.30 -7.40 15.79
CA THR A 313 4.30 -8.39 16.23
C THR A 313 4.04 -8.94 17.64
N GLU A 314 4.15 -10.26 17.78
CA GLU A 314 4.12 -10.96 19.08
C GLU A 314 5.25 -10.50 19.99
N ASP A 315 6.40 -10.07 19.44
CA ASP A 315 7.55 -9.61 20.23
C ASP A 315 7.28 -8.25 20.90
N THR A 316 6.19 -7.55 20.59
CA THR A 316 5.73 -6.33 21.31
C THR A 316 5.70 -6.54 22.83
N ALA A 317 5.38 -7.76 23.28
CA ALA A 317 5.44 -8.17 24.70
C ALA A 317 6.83 -8.02 25.34
N ASN A 318 7.90 -8.05 24.53
CA ASN A 318 9.30 -7.97 24.94
C ASN A 318 10.01 -6.68 24.46
N ILE A 319 9.63 -6.08 23.32
CA ILE A 319 10.29 -4.88 22.73
C ILE A 319 9.64 -3.55 23.12
N ALA A 320 8.43 -3.56 23.68
CA ALA A 320 7.74 -2.36 24.16
C ALA A 320 7.27 -2.51 25.63
N SER A 321 6.38 -1.64 26.10
CA SER A 321 5.82 -1.68 27.48
C SER A 321 4.29 -1.92 27.54
N PRO A 322 3.73 -2.96 26.90
CA PRO A 322 2.28 -3.13 26.73
C PRO A 322 1.51 -3.51 28.01
N GLY A 323 2.19 -3.78 29.12
CA GLY A 323 1.56 -4.05 30.43
C GLY A 323 0.52 -5.19 30.39
N PRO A 324 -0.78 -4.93 30.61
CA PRO A 324 -1.82 -5.96 30.62
C PRO A 324 -2.30 -6.39 29.21
N ILE A 325 -1.86 -5.73 28.14
CA ILE A 325 -2.24 -6.06 26.76
C ILE A 325 -1.42 -7.27 26.30
N GLN A 326 -2.07 -8.23 25.63
CA GLN A 326 -1.44 -9.47 25.16
C GLN A 326 -1.46 -9.56 23.64
N PHE A 327 -0.44 -10.20 23.07
CA PHE A 327 -0.30 -10.42 21.63
C PHE A 327 -0.48 -11.92 21.36
N GLN A 328 -1.37 -12.22 20.41
CA GLN A 328 -1.78 -13.57 20.04
C GLN A 328 -1.08 -13.99 18.74
N ASN A 329 -1.09 -15.30 18.46
CA ASN A 329 -0.32 -15.82 17.34
C ASN A 329 -0.80 -15.27 15.99
N TYR A 330 0.08 -14.58 15.28
CA TYR A 330 -0.32 -13.82 14.09
C TYR A 330 -0.86 -14.71 12.96
N ILE A 331 -0.33 -15.94 12.82
CA ILE A 331 -0.76 -16.91 11.81
C ILE A 331 -2.17 -17.44 12.14
N ASP A 332 -2.43 -17.79 13.40
CA ASP A 332 -3.73 -18.35 13.80
C ASP A 332 -4.84 -17.29 13.77
N GLU A 333 -4.56 -16.04 14.18
CA GLU A 333 -5.52 -14.94 14.05
C GLU A 333 -5.75 -14.52 12.59
N ALA A 334 -4.72 -14.50 11.75
CA ALA A 334 -4.89 -14.25 10.32
C ALA A 334 -5.77 -15.30 9.63
N LYS A 335 -5.62 -16.60 9.96
CA LYS A 335 -6.50 -17.67 9.45
C LYS A 335 -7.95 -17.46 9.86
N LYS A 336 -8.22 -17.01 11.10
CA LYS A 336 -9.57 -16.68 11.55
C LYS A 336 -10.13 -15.46 10.79
N ALA A 337 -9.34 -14.41 10.63
CA ALA A 337 -9.74 -13.19 9.94
C ALA A 337 -10.07 -13.45 8.46
N VAL A 338 -9.18 -14.12 7.72
CA VAL A 338 -9.44 -14.53 6.33
C VAL A 338 -10.71 -15.35 6.24
N LYS A 339 -10.83 -16.42 7.04
CA LYS A 339 -12.02 -17.28 7.03
C LYS A 339 -13.31 -16.49 7.29
N ALA A 340 -13.28 -15.53 8.19
CA ALA A 340 -14.45 -14.71 8.50
C ALA A 340 -14.83 -13.79 7.32
N PHE A 341 -13.86 -13.23 6.58
CA PHE A 341 -14.13 -12.49 5.34
C PHE A 341 -14.70 -13.40 4.23
N GLU A 342 -14.14 -14.60 4.03
CA GLU A 342 -14.64 -15.57 3.05
C GLU A 342 -16.08 -16.00 3.36
N ASP A 343 -16.39 -16.32 4.63
CA ASP A 343 -17.75 -16.66 5.09
C ASP A 343 -18.74 -15.50 4.88
N MET A 344 -18.25 -14.24 4.86
CA MET A 344 -19.02 -13.03 4.54
C MET A 344 -19.12 -12.72 3.03
N GLY A 345 -18.53 -13.57 2.18
CA GLY A 345 -18.49 -13.43 0.73
C GLY A 345 -17.61 -12.27 0.25
N VAL A 346 -16.53 -11.99 0.96
CA VAL A 346 -15.48 -11.04 0.56
C VAL A 346 -14.38 -11.82 -0.15
N ASP A 347 -14.04 -11.40 -1.37
CA ASP A 347 -13.11 -12.06 -2.28
C ASP A 347 -11.86 -11.21 -2.59
N GLN A 348 -11.65 -10.11 -1.84
CA GLN A 348 -10.43 -9.30 -1.84
C GLN A 348 -10.03 -9.02 -0.37
N ILE A 349 -8.89 -9.54 0.09
CA ILE A 349 -8.47 -9.48 1.50
C ILE A 349 -7.06 -8.90 1.64
N VAL A 350 -6.93 -7.90 2.51
CA VAL A 350 -5.71 -7.14 2.76
C VAL A 350 -5.31 -7.26 4.23
N ALA A 351 -4.08 -7.70 4.49
CA ALA A 351 -3.46 -7.59 5.79
C ALA A 351 -2.70 -6.25 5.90
N VAL A 352 -2.97 -5.47 6.94
CA VAL A 352 -2.15 -4.33 7.34
C VAL A 352 -1.24 -4.83 8.45
N SER A 353 0.03 -5.06 8.11
CA SER A 353 0.95 -5.88 8.91
C SER A 353 2.04 -5.03 9.54
N HIS A 354 2.26 -5.24 10.83
CA HIS A 354 3.43 -4.77 11.57
C HIS A 354 4.18 -5.98 12.15
N LEU A 355 4.56 -6.89 11.26
CA LEU A 355 5.30 -8.13 11.55
C LEU A 355 6.71 -8.17 10.95
N GLY A 356 7.04 -7.25 10.05
CA GLY A 356 8.32 -7.24 9.35
C GLY A 356 8.31 -8.09 8.07
N TYR A 357 8.76 -7.48 6.96
CA TYR A 357 8.80 -8.14 5.65
C TYR A 357 9.56 -9.49 5.65
N ASP A 358 10.79 -9.51 6.17
CA ASP A 358 11.64 -10.69 6.31
C ASP A 358 12.44 -10.55 7.62
N ASP A 359 11.73 -10.62 8.75
CA ASP A 359 12.30 -10.47 10.09
C ASP A 359 12.55 -11.83 10.77
N ASN A 360 11.85 -12.17 11.85
CA ASN A 360 12.09 -13.42 12.58
C ASN A 360 11.01 -14.47 12.30
N PRO A 361 11.27 -15.48 11.44
CA PRO A 361 10.27 -16.47 11.02
C PRO A 361 9.73 -17.38 12.15
N ALA A 362 10.24 -17.25 13.38
CA ALA A 362 9.72 -17.93 14.56
C ALA A 362 8.76 -17.09 15.42
N ILE A 363 8.64 -15.78 15.18
CA ILE A 363 7.88 -14.83 16.02
C ILE A 363 7.01 -13.88 15.18
N ASP A 364 7.56 -13.36 14.08
CA ASP A 364 6.97 -12.28 13.28
C ASP A 364 7.67 -12.19 11.91
N ASN A 365 6.94 -12.54 10.84
CA ASN A 365 7.48 -12.50 9.47
C ASN A 365 6.36 -12.57 8.42
N ASP A 366 6.30 -11.59 7.51
CA ASP A 366 5.32 -11.53 6.41
C ASP A 366 5.50 -12.66 5.38
N LEU A 367 6.71 -13.16 5.14
CA LEU A 367 6.93 -14.31 4.23
C LEU A 367 6.31 -15.58 4.81
N GLU A 368 6.50 -15.84 6.11
CA GLU A 368 5.85 -16.96 6.80
C GLU A 368 4.33 -16.76 6.88
N LEU A 369 3.82 -15.53 6.96
CA LEU A 369 2.38 -15.26 6.86
C LEU A 369 1.82 -15.76 5.50
N VAL A 370 2.43 -15.35 4.38
CA VAL A 370 2.00 -15.77 3.02
C VAL A 370 2.06 -17.29 2.84
N LYS A 371 3.11 -17.91 3.38
CA LYS A 371 3.37 -19.35 3.28
C LYS A 371 2.40 -20.21 4.10
N ASN A 372 1.87 -19.69 5.20
CA ASN A 372 1.04 -20.46 6.14
C ASN A 372 -0.45 -20.04 6.17
N VAL A 373 -0.84 -18.95 5.48
CA VAL A 373 -2.22 -18.43 5.47
C VAL A 373 -2.71 -18.19 4.05
N ASP A 374 -3.57 -19.08 3.58
CA ASP A 374 -4.26 -18.96 2.31
C ASP A 374 -5.27 -17.79 2.33
N GLY A 375 -5.53 -17.20 1.16
CA GLY A 375 -6.59 -16.18 0.98
C GLY A 375 -6.19 -14.72 1.22
N ILE A 376 -4.94 -14.41 1.57
CA ILE A 376 -4.44 -13.02 1.65
C ILE A 376 -3.96 -12.57 0.26
N ASP A 377 -4.60 -11.57 -0.35
CA ASP A 377 -4.21 -11.02 -1.64
C ASP A 377 -3.07 -9.99 -1.53
N VAL A 378 -3.07 -9.20 -0.45
CA VAL A 378 -2.15 -8.07 -0.26
C VAL A 378 -1.68 -7.99 1.19
N ILE A 379 -0.40 -7.73 1.39
CA ILE A 379 0.18 -7.28 2.66
C ILE A 379 0.74 -5.87 2.49
N ILE A 380 0.30 -4.95 3.34
CA ILE A 380 0.89 -3.61 3.50
C ILE A 380 1.67 -3.65 4.83
N GLY A 381 3.00 -3.79 4.74
CA GLY A 381 3.89 -4.11 5.84
C GLY A 381 4.57 -2.91 6.52
N GLY A 382 5.16 -3.17 7.68
CA GLY A 382 5.93 -2.27 8.55
C GLY A 382 6.98 -3.04 9.37
N HIS A 383 7.40 -2.51 10.52
CA HIS A 383 8.34 -3.08 11.49
C HIS A 383 9.81 -3.17 11.03
N SER A 384 10.11 -3.98 10.01
CA SER A 384 11.50 -4.28 9.63
C SER A 384 12.21 -3.16 8.84
N HIS A 385 11.58 -1.99 8.70
CA HIS A 385 12.04 -0.85 7.90
C HIS A 385 12.40 -1.21 6.45
N SER A 386 11.80 -2.25 5.87
CA SER A 386 12.24 -2.75 4.56
C SER A 386 11.90 -1.77 3.44
N ARG A 387 12.90 -1.48 2.59
CA ARG A 387 12.73 -0.64 1.40
C ARG A 387 12.37 -1.49 0.19
N LEU A 388 11.08 -1.58 -0.14
CA LEU A 388 10.61 -2.24 -1.35
C LEU A 388 10.32 -1.20 -2.43
N ASP A 389 11.30 -0.93 -3.31
CA ASP A 389 11.20 0.09 -4.37
C ASP A 389 10.04 -0.17 -5.36
N ALA A 390 9.56 -1.41 -5.46
CA ALA A 390 8.38 -1.84 -6.20
C ALA A 390 7.70 -3.02 -5.45
N PRO A 391 6.40 -3.32 -5.71
CA PRO A 391 5.70 -4.39 -5.03
C PRO A 391 6.26 -5.77 -5.37
N VAL A 392 6.45 -6.60 -4.34
CA VAL A 392 6.96 -7.97 -4.47
C VAL A 392 5.77 -8.93 -4.52
N VAL A 393 5.80 -9.89 -5.44
CA VAL A 393 4.79 -10.96 -5.49
C VAL A 393 5.42 -12.23 -4.92
N ILE A 394 4.96 -12.66 -3.77
CA ILE A 394 5.39 -13.90 -3.12
C ILE A 394 4.43 -15.01 -3.57
N THR A 395 4.96 -16.17 -3.98
CA THR A 395 4.16 -17.32 -4.41
C THR A 395 4.64 -18.58 -3.69
N GLU A 396 4.13 -18.79 -2.48
CA GLU A 396 4.41 -19.93 -1.61
C GLU A 396 3.11 -20.53 -1.06
N GLY A 397 3.16 -21.77 -0.56
CA GLY A 397 1.97 -22.50 -0.07
C GLY A 397 0.93 -22.90 -1.13
N GLY A 398 0.91 -22.23 -2.28
CA GLY A 398 -0.19 -22.23 -3.26
C GLY A 398 -0.85 -20.86 -3.42
N ASN A 399 -0.47 -19.91 -2.58
CA ASN A 399 -0.93 -18.52 -2.56
C ASN A 399 -0.10 -17.64 -3.51
N SER A 400 -0.62 -16.46 -3.82
CA SER A 400 0.11 -15.43 -4.56
C SER A 400 -0.28 -14.06 -3.99
N THR A 401 0.57 -13.51 -3.15
CA THR A 401 0.30 -12.32 -2.34
C THR A 401 1.21 -11.18 -2.76
N VAL A 402 0.66 -9.98 -2.90
CA VAL A 402 1.43 -8.76 -3.22
C VAL A 402 1.84 -8.08 -1.91
N VAL A 403 3.13 -7.89 -1.71
CA VAL A 403 3.69 -7.27 -0.49
C VAL A 403 4.36 -5.94 -0.80
N VAL A 404 4.08 -4.93 0.03
CA VAL A 404 4.66 -3.58 -0.06
C VAL A 404 5.04 -3.03 1.32
N GLN A 405 6.15 -2.31 1.40
CA GLN A 405 6.61 -1.58 2.59
C GLN A 405 7.39 -0.33 2.14
N ALA A 406 7.25 0.79 2.86
CA ALA A 406 7.69 2.12 2.45
C ALA A 406 8.92 2.64 3.23
N TYR A 407 9.88 1.76 3.53
CA TYR A 407 11.09 2.08 4.28
C TYR A 407 10.76 2.58 5.70
N GLN A 408 11.19 3.78 6.11
CA GLN A 408 11.05 4.29 7.49
C GLN A 408 11.03 5.84 7.52
N TYR A 409 10.72 6.40 8.69
CA TYR A 409 10.79 7.83 9.06
C TYR A 409 9.97 8.78 8.16
N GLY A 410 8.99 8.26 7.43
CA GLY A 410 8.19 9.04 6.48
C GLY A 410 8.99 9.59 5.28
N ASP A 411 10.20 9.07 5.03
CA ASP A 411 11.04 9.45 3.88
C ASP A 411 10.37 9.15 2.53
N PHE A 412 9.52 8.12 2.50
CA PHE A 412 8.79 7.70 1.31
C PHE A 412 7.28 7.62 1.57
N LEU A 413 6.51 7.95 0.54
CA LEU A 413 5.11 7.55 0.42
C LEU A 413 5.03 6.36 -0.54
N GLY A 414 4.68 5.19 -0.01
CA GLY A 414 4.49 3.99 -0.82
C GLY A 414 3.24 4.08 -1.67
N THR A 415 3.26 3.46 -2.86
CA THR A 415 2.12 3.41 -3.77
C THR A 415 1.94 2.03 -4.37
N LEU A 416 0.68 1.56 -4.42
CA LEU A 416 0.28 0.30 -5.03
C LEU A 416 -1.05 0.49 -5.78
N ASP A 417 -1.12 0.05 -7.03
CA ASP A 417 -2.33 -0.02 -7.86
C ASP A 417 -2.50 -1.48 -8.32
N LEU A 418 -3.68 -2.05 -8.10
CA LEU A 418 -4.02 -3.44 -8.36
C LEU A 418 -5.18 -3.52 -9.34
N VAL A 419 -5.17 -4.56 -10.18
CA VAL A 419 -6.32 -4.98 -10.97
C VAL A 419 -6.66 -6.41 -10.58
N PHE A 420 -7.86 -6.59 -10.05
CA PHE A 420 -8.45 -7.87 -9.70
C PHE A 420 -9.35 -8.38 -10.84
N ASP A 421 -9.36 -9.69 -11.05
CA ASP A 421 -10.28 -10.36 -11.95
C ASP A 421 -11.67 -10.61 -11.32
N LYS A 422 -12.51 -11.41 -12.00
CA LYS A 422 -13.88 -11.66 -11.58
C LYS A 422 -13.99 -12.69 -10.45
N ASP A 423 -12.92 -13.45 -10.23
CA ASP A 423 -12.79 -14.52 -9.23
C ASP A 423 -11.95 -14.05 -8.03
N GLY A 424 -11.70 -12.74 -7.95
CA GLY A 424 -10.98 -12.09 -6.85
C GLY A 424 -9.46 -12.13 -6.95
N LYS A 425 -8.87 -12.57 -8.07
CA LYS A 425 -7.40 -12.71 -8.17
C LYS A 425 -6.72 -11.47 -8.72
N VAL A 426 -5.58 -11.10 -8.13
CA VAL A 426 -4.70 -10.06 -8.70
C VAL A 426 -4.15 -10.53 -10.05
N VAL A 427 -4.46 -9.78 -11.12
CA VAL A 427 -3.95 -10.01 -12.49
C VAL A 427 -3.03 -8.91 -12.99
N SER A 428 -2.94 -7.79 -12.28
CA SER A 428 -1.95 -6.75 -12.50
C SER A 428 -1.64 -6.03 -11.18
N GLN A 429 -0.38 -5.71 -10.98
CA GLN A 429 0.09 -4.84 -9.89
C GLN A 429 1.09 -3.84 -10.47
N ALA A 430 1.07 -2.61 -9.97
CA ALA A 430 2.10 -1.62 -10.20
C ALA A 430 2.27 -0.79 -8.93
N GLY A 431 3.50 -0.37 -8.62
CA GLY A 431 3.76 0.44 -7.45
C GLY A 431 5.17 1.01 -7.44
N LYS A 432 5.40 1.96 -6.54
CA LYS A 432 6.70 2.60 -6.33
C LYS A 432 6.75 3.31 -4.97
N LEU A 433 7.95 3.55 -4.48
CA LEU A 433 8.20 4.52 -3.42
C LEU A 433 8.37 5.93 -4.00
N ILE A 434 7.68 6.90 -3.42
CA ILE A 434 7.80 8.32 -3.75
C ILE A 434 8.59 9.00 -2.65
N ASP A 435 9.82 9.45 -2.96
CA ASP A 435 10.61 10.29 -2.05
C ASP A 435 9.86 11.60 -1.78
N VAL A 436 9.40 11.79 -0.54
CA VAL A 436 8.56 12.95 -0.20
C VAL A 436 9.35 14.26 -0.26
N LYS A 437 10.69 14.21 -0.17
CA LYS A 437 11.58 15.40 -0.20
C LYS A 437 11.58 16.05 -1.59
N THR A 438 11.14 15.33 -2.62
CA THR A 438 10.95 15.86 -3.98
C THR A 438 9.75 16.81 -4.12
N TYR A 439 8.81 16.79 -3.16
CA TYR A 439 7.63 17.65 -3.15
C TYR A 439 7.89 18.94 -2.37
N ALA A 440 7.23 20.03 -2.78
CA ALA A 440 7.15 21.23 -1.95
C ALA A 440 6.24 20.98 -0.72
N PRO A 441 6.53 21.58 0.45
CA PRO A 441 5.70 21.41 1.65
C PRO A 441 4.29 22.01 1.46
N ASP A 442 3.26 21.26 1.87
CA ASP A 442 1.87 21.72 1.79
C ASP A 442 1.63 22.93 2.71
N PRO A 443 1.11 24.07 2.19
CA PRO A 443 0.91 25.28 2.98
C PRO A 443 -0.12 25.18 4.12
N GLY A 444 -0.94 24.12 4.16
CA GLY A 444 -1.84 23.87 5.28
C GLY A 444 -1.20 22.98 6.35
N ALA A 445 -0.58 21.87 5.96
CA ALA A 445 0.17 21.00 6.87
C ALA A 445 1.34 21.74 7.54
N ALA A 446 2.12 22.52 6.78
CA ALA A 446 3.22 23.31 7.33
C ALA A 446 2.74 24.34 8.38
N ARG A 447 1.56 24.96 8.17
CA ARG A 447 0.95 25.90 9.13
C ARG A 447 0.44 25.20 10.39
N LEU A 448 -0.04 23.97 10.25
CA LEU A 448 -0.48 23.13 11.36
C LEU A 448 0.71 22.66 12.20
N LEU A 449 1.85 22.34 11.57
CA LEU A 449 3.07 21.90 12.24
C LEU A 449 3.87 23.06 12.87
N ALA A 450 3.86 24.25 12.26
CA ALA A 450 4.65 25.42 12.66
C ALA A 450 4.72 25.75 14.17
N PRO A 451 3.62 25.77 14.96
CA PRO A 451 3.71 26.06 16.39
C PRO A 451 4.47 24.96 17.16
N PHE A 452 4.26 23.69 16.80
CA PHE A 452 4.95 22.56 17.42
C PHE A 452 6.42 22.51 17.02
N ALA A 453 6.74 22.80 15.75
CA ALA A 453 8.12 22.92 15.29
C ALA A 453 8.88 24.01 16.05
N ALA A 454 8.26 25.18 16.28
CA ALA A 454 8.88 26.26 17.05
C ALA A 454 9.11 25.90 18.53
N GLU A 455 8.25 25.07 19.12
CA GLU A 455 8.41 24.54 20.48
C GLU A 455 9.55 23.50 20.55
N ILE A 456 9.59 22.55 19.60
CA ILE A 456 10.70 21.58 19.47
C ILE A 456 12.03 22.29 19.19
N ASP A 457 12.07 23.31 18.33
CA ASP A 457 13.27 24.09 18.08
C ASP A 457 13.70 24.88 19.33
N GLY A 458 12.76 25.40 20.12
CA GLY A 458 13.04 25.99 21.42
C GLY A 458 13.69 25.01 22.39
N ILE A 459 13.18 23.78 22.46
CA ILE A 459 13.73 22.70 23.31
C ILE A 459 15.10 22.26 22.81
N LYS A 460 15.26 21.97 21.50
CA LYS A 460 16.55 21.58 20.90
C LYS A 460 17.66 22.59 21.20
N ASN A 461 17.37 23.88 21.06
CA ASN A 461 18.35 24.95 21.25
C ASN A 461 18.51 25.39 22.72
N ALA A 462 17.77 24.81 23.67
CA ALA A 462 17.94 25.12 25.08
C ALA A 462 19.26 24.56 25.61
N GLU A 463 20.12 25.45 26.11
CA GLU A 463 21.31 25.10 26.88
C GLU A 463 20.90 24.30 28.12
N ILE A 464 21.54 23.14 28.36
CA ILE A 464 21.21 22.29 29.51
C ILE A 464 21.77 22.85 30.83
N GLY A 465 22.72 23.79 30.76
CA GLY A 465 23.49 24.29 31.91
C GLY A 465 24.85 23.62 32.10
N ALA A 466 25.41 23.03 31.04
CA ALA A 466 26.75 22.45 31.01
C ALA A 466 27.58 23.01 29.84
N THR A 467 28.91 23.03 29.97
CA THR A 467 29.85 23.53 28.94
C THR A 467 30.90 22.47 28.62
N ALA A 468 31.15 22.20 27.34
CA ALA A 468 32.29 21.42 26.88
C ALA A 468 33.49 22.33 26.59
N THR A 469 34.65 22.05 27.19
CA THR A 469 35.88 22.86 27.00
C THR A 469 36.54 22.64 25.63
N ALA A 470 36.24 21.51 24.99
CA ALA A 470 36.61 21.15 23.63
C ALA A 470 35.57 20.16 23.05
N GLU A 471 35.60 19.92 21.74
CA GLU A 471 34.68 19.02 21.05
C GLU A 471 34.83 17.57 21.55
N PHE A 472 33.72 16.92 21.91
CA PHE A 472 33.66 15.48 22.12
C PHE A 472 33.43 14.79 20.77
N GLU A 473 34.51 14.47 20.07
CA GLU A 473 34.46 13.89 18.72
C GLU A 473 33.73 12.53 18.68
N ASN A 474 32.86 12.34 17.68
CA ASN A 474 32.28 11.05 17.34
C ASN A 474 33.00 10.45 16.11
N LEU A 475 34.28 10.10 16.31
CA LEU A 475 35.19 9.67 15.24
C LEU A 475 34.67 8.44 14.48
N ARG A 476 34.85 8.45 13.16
CA ARG A 476 34.62 7.31 12.26
C ARG A 476 35.79 7.16 11.30
N ASP A 477 36.12 5.91 10.98
CA ASP A 477 37.34 5.61 10.21
C ASP A 477 37.21 5.86 8.69
N ALA A 478 35.97 6.05 8.23
CA ALA A 478 35.59 6.29 6.84
C ALA A 478 36.11 5.22 5.86
N GLY A 479 36.22 3.96 6.31
CA GLY A 479 36.72 2.82 5.55
C GLY A 479 38.25 2.67 5.59
N ASP A 480 38.96 3.58 6.25
CA ASP A 480 40.40 3.46 6.51
C ASP A 480 40.62 2.88 7.91
N VAL A 481 40.79 1.55 7.97
CA VAL A 481 40.93 0.81 9.25
C VAL A 481 42.07 1.28 10.15
N THR A 482 43.00 2.12 9.65
CA THR A 482 44.10 2.70 10.45
C THR A 482 43.69 3.94 11.25
N LYS A 483 42.59 4.60 10.90
CA LYS A 483 42.09 5.79 11.61
C LYS A 483 41.31 5.41 12.87
N PRO A 484 41.30 6.28 13.90
CA PRO A 484 40.50 6.07 15.10
C PRO A 484 38.99 6.09 14.77
N SER A 485 38.22 5.35 15.54
CA SER A 485 36.75 5.39 15.50
C SER A 485 36.14 5.03 16.85
N VAL A 486 35.02 5.67 17.18
CA VAL A 486 34.14 5.29 18.30
C VAL A 486 33.80 3.80 18.28
N ARG A 487 33.74 3.19 17.08
CA ARG A 487 33.34 1.79 16.87
C ARG A 487 34.47 0.77 17.00
N LYS A 488 35.67 1.17 17.45
CA LYS A 488 36.81 0.25 17.66
C LYS A 488 37.91 0.77 18.61
N ASN A 489 37.84 2.02 19.05
CA ASN A 489 38.78 2.65 19.96
C ASN A 489 38.04 3.28 21.15
N GLU A 490 38.72 3.41 22.29
CA GLU A 490 38.25 4.29 23.36
C GLU A 490 38.08 5.73 22.85
N THR A 491 37.03 6.42 23.30
CA THR A 491 36.80 7.84 23.02
C THR A 491 36.36 8.55 24.28
N ALA A 492 36.69 9.84 24.37
CA ALA A 492 36.23 10.69 25.48
C ALA A 492 34.70 10.73 25.61
N LEU A 493 33.99 10.66 24.48
CA LEU A 493 32.53 10.64 24.44
C LEU A 493 31.96 9.33 25.02
N GLY A 494 32.55 8.19 24.65
CA GLY A 494 32.18 6.90 25.24
C GLY A 494 32.46 6.82 26.75
N ASN A 495 33.56 7.42 27.20
CA ASN A 495 33.88 7.54 28.62
C ASN A 495 32.83 8.40 29.35
N LEU A 496 32.55 9.61 28.85
CA LEU A 496 31.55 10.54 29.40
C LEU A 496 30.17 9.87 29.57
N ILE A 497 29.69 9.17 28.53
CA ILE A 497 28.38 8.50 28.54
C ILE A 497 28.37 7.38 29.58
N THR A 498 29.39 6.51 29.58
CA THR A 498 29.44 5.39 30.53
C THR A 498 29.68 5.82 31.97
N ASP A 499 30.31 6.97 32.22
CA ASP A 499 30.42 7.56 33.56
C ASP A 499 29.07 8.02 34.09
N GLY A 500 28.26 8.70 33.26
CA GLY A 500 26.89 9.07 33.62
C GLY A 500 26.00 7.86 33.88
N MET A 501 26.09 6.82 33.03
CA MET A 501 25.40 5.54 33.23
C MET A 501 25.81 4.86 34.54
N LEU A 502 27.11 4.80 34.84
CA LEU A 502 27.62 4.17 36.06
C LEU A 502 27.19 4.94 37.31
N GLU A 503 27.24 6.27 37.28
CA GLU A 503 26.80 7.09 38.39
C GLU A 503 25.31 6.88 38.67
N ARG A 504 24.46 6.96 37.63
CA ARG A 504 23.02 6.78 37.78
C ARG A 504 22.66 5.36 38.23
N ALA A 505 23.34 4.35 37.71
CA ALA A 505 23.15 2.97 38.12
C ALA A 505 23.52 2.75 39.59
N LYS A 506 24.63 3.34 40.08
CA LYS A 506 25.04 3.27 41.49
C LYS A 506 24.08 3.99 42.44
N GLN A 507 23.35 5.01 41.97
CA GLN A 507 22.28 5.64 42.75
C GLN A 507 21.05 4.72 42.91
N ALA A 508 20.76 3.87 41.93
CA ALA A 508 19.67 2.89 41.99
C ALA A 508 20.09 1.60 42.74
N ASP A 509 21.30 1.12 42.49
CA ASP A 509 21.88 -0.07 43.11
C ASP A 509 23.39 0.15 43.37
N PRO A 510 23.80 0.40 44.63
CA PRO A 510 25.19 0.62 45.01
C PRO A 510 26.14 -0.56 44.74
N GLN A 511 25.63 -1.74 44.38
CA GLN A 511 26.43 -2.91 44.02
C GLN A 511 26.87 -2.93 42.56
N VAL A 512 26.40 -2.01 41.71
CA VAL A 512 26.85 -1.89 40.32
C VAL A 512 28.32 -1.45 40.29
N VAL A 513 29.19 -2.26 39.68
CA VAL A 513 30.64 -1.99 39.66
C VAL A 513 31.08 -1.19 38.45
N ALA A 514 30.47 -1.45 37.29
CA ALA A 514 30.86 -0.90 35.99
C ALA A 514 29.63 -0.64 35.11
N ALA A 515 29.80 0.21 34.10
CA ALA A 515 28.82 0.44 33.04
C ALA A 515 29.48 0.28 31.67
N ILE A 516 28.70 -0.18 30.69
CA ILE A 516 29.13 -0.39 29.31
C ILE A 516 28.11 0.22 28.33
N GLN A 517 28.58 0.66 27.18
CA GLN A 517 27.75 1.25 26.11
C GLN A 517 28.26 0.76 24.76
N ASN A 518 27.41 0.16 23.93
CA ASN A 518 27.78 -0.18 22.55
C ASN A 518 27.91 1.09 21.69
N ALA A 519 29.01 1.20 20.95
CA ALA A 519 29.33 2.33 20.08
C ALA A 519 28.32 2.54 18.94
N GLY A 520 27.50 1.54 18.63
CA GLY A 520 26.34 1.63 17.76
C GLY A 520 25.34 2.69 18.26
N GLY A 521 25.15 2.77 19.58
CA GLY A 521 24.30 3.74 20.28
C GLY A 521 24.80 5.18 20.25
N ILE A 522 26.10 5.43 20.00
CA ILE A 522 26.68 6.77 19.95
C ILE A 522 26.60 7.30 18.52
N ARG A 523 25.89 8.43 18.33
CA ARG A 523 25.45 8.87 16.98
C ARG A 523 26.01 10.21 16.51
N ALA A 524 26.21 11.16 17.41
CA ALA A 524 26.75 12.49 17.11
C ALA A 524 27.79 12.94 18.15
N LYS A 525 28.62 13.89 17.74
CA LYS A 525 29.57 14.62 18.61
C LYS A 525 28.84 15.66 19.48
N ILE A 526 29.55 16.21 20.46
CA ILE A 526 29.13 17.44 21.18
C ILE A 526 30.15 18.53 20.84
N ASP A 527 29.69 19.71 20.44
CA ASP A 527 30.57 20.82 20.07
C ASP A 527 31.19 21.50 21.30
N ALA A 528 32.26 22.27 21.09
CA ALA A 528 32.87 23.05 22.17
C ALA A 528 32.01 24.29 22.50
N GLY A 529 31.75 24.54 23.78
CA GLY A 529 30.88 25.61 24.26
C GLY A 529 29.70 25.11 25.11
N PRO A 530 28.67 25.95 25.33
CA PRO A 530 27.46 25.57 26.04
C PRO A 530 26.73 24.42 25.32
N ILE A 531 26.46 23.34 26.05
CA ILE A 531 25.85 22.13 25.52
C ILE A 531 24.33 22.30 25.48
N THR A 532 23.73 21.98 24.35
CA THR A 532 22.28 22.05 24.12
C THR A 532 21.58 20.71 24.30
N THR A 533 20.27 20.75 24.55
CA THR A 533 19.43 19.54 24.62
C THR A 533 19.44 18.78 23.28
N GLY A 534 19.49 19.51 22.17
CA GLY A 534 19.61 18.95 20.82
C GLY A 534 20.90 18.16 20.59
N GLU A 535 22.04 18.62 21.10
CA GLU A 535 23.30 17.85 21.03
C GLU A 535 23.19 16.53 21.80
N VAL A 536 22.74 16.57 23.06
CA VAL A 536 22.59 15.35 23.89
C VAL A 536 21.68 14.32 23.23
N LEU A 537 20.55 14.77 22.67
CA LEU A 537 19.61 13.93 21.93
C LEU A 537 20.18 13.41 20.62
N THR A 538 20.92 14.22 19.84
CA THR A 538 21.55 13.72 18.61
C THR A 538 22.72 12.79 18.89
N THR A 539 23.36 12.86 20.07
CA THR A 539 24.35 11.87 20.52
C THR A 539 23.70 10.53 20.89
N LEU A 540 22.57 10.54 21.63
CA LEU A 540 21.81 9.37 22.08
C LEU A 540 20.32 9.44 21.63
N PRO A 541 20.00 9.27 20.33
CA PRO A 541 18.67 9.56 19.78
C PRO A 541 17.66 8.42 19.91
N PHE A 542 18.08 7.26 20.41
CA PHE A 542 17.23 6.06 20.48
C PHE A 542 16.35 6.02 21.73
N GLY A 543 16.65 6.82 22.76
CA GLY A 543 15.87 6.84 23.99
C GLY A 543 15.86 5.52 24.75
N ASN A 544 16.97 4.77 24.74
CA ASN A 544 17.04 3.50 25.47
C ASN A 544 16.91 3.75 26.97
N THR A 545 16.39 2.77 27.70
CA THR A 545 16.43 2.78 29.15
C THR A 545 17.73 2.19 29.71
N LEU A 546 18.14 2.63 30.90
CA LEU A 546 19.28 2.11 31.64
C LEU A 546 18.91 0.82 32.38
N ALA A 547 19.55 -0.28 32.02
CA ALA A 547 19.36 -1.58 32.63
C ALA A 547 20.56 -1.99 33.48
N VAL A 548 20.30 -2.74 34.56
CA VAL A 548 21.33 -3.39 35.39
C VAL A 548 21.25 -4.89 35.20
N MET A 549 22.32 -5.47 34.66
CA MET A 549 22.46 -6.91 34.43
C MET A 549 23.28 -7.56 35.54
N THR A 550 22.86 -8.73 36.02
CA THR A 550 23.63 -9.57 36.93
C THR A 550 24.29 -10.70 36.13
N LEU A 551 25.60 -10.58 35.87
CA LEU A 551 26.37 -11.49 35.00
C LEU A 551 27.40 -12.31 35.81
N GLN A 552 27.65 -13.55 35.42
CA GLN A 552 28.86 -14.25 35.86
C GLN A 552 30.10 -13.63 35.19
N GLY A 553 31.26 -13.68 35.84
CA GLY A 553 32.50 -13.14 35.29
C GLY A 553 32.89 -13.78 33.95
N SER A 554 32.60 -15.07 33.78
CA SER A 554 32.75 -15.79 32.51
C SER A 554 31.85 -15.26 31.38
N GLU A 555 30.62 -14.87 31.70
CA GLU A 555 29.69 -14.23 30.75
C GLU A 555 30.16 -12.82 30.37
N LEU A 556 30.63 -12.04 31.36
CA LEU A 556 31.22 -10.72 31.12
C LEU A 556 32.49 -10.80 30.26
N LEU A 557 33.38 -11.77 30.51
CA LEU A 557 34.59 -11.98 29.71
C LEU A 557 34.26 -12.37 28.26
N ALA A 558 33.26 -13.23 28.04
CA ALA A 558 32.80 -13.58 26.69
C ALA A 558 32.18 -12.39 25.94
N ALA A 559 31.43 -11.52 26.64
CA ALA A 559 30.96 -10.26 26.06
C ALA A 559 32.12 -9.31 25.70
N LEU A 560 33.19 -9.23 26.51
CA LEU A 560 34.37 -8.43 26.18
C LEU A 560 35.13 -9.00 24.98
N GLU A 561 35.22 -10.32 24.83
CA GLU A 561 35.71 -10.97 23.61
C GLU A 561 34.86 -10.61 22.38
N ARG A 562 33.52 -10.68 22.51
CA ARG A 562 32.58 -10.27 21.46
C ARG A 562 32.80 -8.81 21.04
N SER A 563 33.03 -7.90 21.99
CA SER A 563 33.28 -6.46 21.76
C SER A 563 34.45 -6.22 20.79
N VAL A 564 35.57 -6.91 21.00
CA VAL A 564 36.82 -6.71 20.22
C VAL A 564 36.99 -7.73 19.09
N SER A 565 36.04 -8.63 18.86
CA SER A 565 36.16 -9.79 17.96
C SER A 565 36.43 -9.43 16.49
N VAL A 566 35.92 -8.29 15.99
CA VAL A 566 36.06 -7.85 14.58
C VAL A 566 37.09 -6.74 14.35
N TYR A 567 37.74 -6.24 15.41
CA TYR A 567 38.82 -5.25 15.31
C TYR A 567 39.92 -5.72 14.32
N PRO A 568 40.51 -4.84 13.48
CA PRO A 568 40.42 -3.38 13.46
C PRO A 568 39.27 -2.82 12.59
N ILE A 569 38.27 -3.63 12.23
CA ILE A 569 37.07 -3.15 11.53
C ILE A 569 36.10 -2.56 12.57
N GLU A 570 35.39 -1.49 12.20
CA GLU A 570 34.35 -0.88 13.04
C GLU A 570 33.23 -1.87 13.41
N SER A 571 32.81 -1.88 14.68
CA SER A 571 31.67 -2.64 15.19
C SER A 571 30.65 -1.72 15.88
N GLY A 572 29.36 -1.89 15.60
CA GLY A 572 28.31 -1.30 16.46
C GLY A 572 28.43 -1.81 17.89
N GLY A 573 28.69 -3.10 18.04
CA GLY A 573 28.88 -3.76 19.33
C GLY A 573 30.16 -3.41 20.10
N PHE A 574 31.06 -2.55 19.62
CA PHE A 574 32.25 -2.20 20.41
C PHE A 574 31.82 -1.48 21.71
N LEU A 575 32.22 -2.02 22.87
CA LEU A 575 31.80 -1.50 24.18
C LEU A 575 32.77 -0.44 24.71
N HIS A 576 32.28 0.79 24.84
CA HIS A 576 32.83 1.76 25.79
C HIS A 576 32.52 1.32 27.22
N MET A 577 33.31 1.81 28.19
CA MET A 577 33.20 1.34 29.57
C MET A 577 33.60 2.38 30.63
N SER A 578 32.97 2.27 31.80
CA SER A 578 33.33 2.98 33.04
C SER A 578 33.37 1.99 34.20
N GLY A 579 34.23 2.24 35.20
CA GLY A 579 34.42 1.34 36.34
C GLY A 579 35.12 0.02 36.01
N MET A 580 35.70 -0.10 34.82
CA MET A 580 36.45 -1.29 34.38
C MET A 580 37.54 -0.92 33.35
N LYS A 581 38.49 -1.83 33.13
CA LYS A 581 39.55 -1.73 32.13
C LYS A 581 39.67 -3.02 31.32
N LEU A 582 40.03 -2.88 30.05
CA LEU A 582 40.23 -3.96 29.08
C LEU A 582 41.56 -3.79 28.33
N GLU A 583 42.44 -4.79 28.43
CA GLU A 583 43.59 -4.99 27.55
C GLU A 583 43.32 -6.19 26.63
N PHE A 584 43.46 -6.00 25.33
CA PHE A 584 43.29 -7.04 24.32
C PHE A 584 44.47 -7.06 23.34
N ASP A 585 44.70 -8.18 22.67
CA ASP A 585 45.75 -8.36 21.66
C ASP A 585 45.09 -8.64 20.32
N SER A 586 45.12 -7.65 19.43
CA SER A 586 44.48 -7.76 18.12
C SER A 586 45.16 -8.74 17.15
N SER A 587 46.34 -9.27 17.48
CA SER A 587 47.02 -10.29 16.66
C SER A 587 46.43 -11.68 16.85
N LYS A 588 45.68 -11.90 17.94
CA LYS A 588 45.06 -13.18 18.27
C LYS A 588 43.76 -13.42 17.47
N PRO A 589 43.38 -14.70 17.27
CA PRO A 589 42.09 -15.08 16.71
C PRO A 589 40.92 -14.41 17.45
N ALA A 590 39.84 -14.12 16.74
CA ALA A 590 38.60 -13.63 17.35
C ALA A 590 38.11 -14.60 18.44
N ASN A 591 37.54 -14.07 19.53
CA ASN A 591 37.14 -14.81 20.73
C ASN A 591 38.31 -15.45 21.49
N SER A 592 39.52 -14.90 21.34
CA SER A 592 40.71 -15.21 22.15
C SER A 592 41.65 -14.00 22.25
N ARG A 593 41.10 -12.79 22.20
CA ARG A 593 41.82 -11.51 22.16
C ARG A 593 42.02 -10.88 23.53
N VAL A 594 41.10 -11.08 24.47
CA VAL A 594 41.18 -10.48 25.80
C VAL A 594 42.43 -11.00 26.52
N VAL A 595 43.32 -10.10 26.89
CA VAL A 595 44.54 -10.40 27.66
C VAL A 595 44.29 -10.19 29.14
N LYS A 596 43.60 -9.09 29.47
CA LYS A 596 43.28 -8.71 30.84
C LYS A 596 41.98 -7.93 30.86
N ALA A 597 41.10 -8.25 31.81
CA ALA A 597 39.92 -7.44 32.08
C ALA A 597 39.79 -7.28 33.59
N GLN A 598 39.56 -6.05 34.05
CA GLN A 598 39.55 -5.68 35.45
C GLN A 598 38.34 -4.81 35.78
N VAL A 599 37.73 -4.98 36.94
CA VAL A 599 36.68 -4.11 37.48
C VAL A 599 37.19 -3.32 38.68
N LEU A 600 36.65 -2.11 38.87
CA LEU A 600 36.98 -1.25 39.99
C LEU A 600 36.27 -1.73 41.26
N GLN A 601 37.05 -2.17 42.26
CA GLN A 601 36.59 -2.51 43.60
C GLN A 601 37.23 -1.55 44.61
N GLY A 602 36.40 -0.71 45.25
CA GLY A 602 36.90 0.42 46.02
C GLY A 602 37.67 1.40 45.12
N GLU A 603 38.94 1.62 45.46
CA GLU A 603 39.89 2.46 44.70
C GLU A 603 40.85 1.62 43.82
N THR A 604 40.64 0.31 43.71
CA THR A 604 41.58 -0.63 43.07
C THR A 604 40.96 -1.44 41.93
N TYR A 605 41.66 -1.54 40.80
CA TYR A 605 41.27 -2.44 39.70
C TYR A 605 41.70 -3.87 40.02
N VAL A 606 40.72 -4.77 40.08
CA VAL A 606 40.89 -6.20 40.37
C VAL A 606 40.49 -7.00 39.13
N ASP A 607 41.26 -8.05 38.82
CA ASP A 607 40.98 -8.94 37.68
C ASP A 607 39.60 -9.61 37.83
N ILE A 608 38.89 -9.78 36.72
CA ILE A 608 37.58 -10.43 36.71
C ILE A 608 37.74 -11.93 37.00
N ASP A 609 37.28 -12.38 38.17
CA ASP A 609 37.11 -13.81 38.49
C ASP A 609 35.96 -14.40 37.64
N PRO A 610 36.22 -15.42 36.78
CA PRO A 610 35.19 -16.03 35.93
C PRO A 610 34.03 -16.69 36.68
N ALA A 611 34.22 -17.06 37.96
CA ALA A 611 33.23 -17.71 38.82
C ALA A 611 32.46 -16.72 39.73
N ALA A 612 32.94 -15.47 39.86
CA ALA A 612 32.23 -14.43 40.59
C ALA A 612 31.05 -13.88 39.80
N THR A 613 30.19 -13.10 40.45
CA THR A 613 29.03 -12.41 39.83
C THR A 613 29.19 -10.91 39.96
N TYR A 614 28.88 -10.18 38.88
CA TYR A 614 29.03 -8.73 38.79
C TYR A 614 27.72 -8.09 38.33
N LYS A 615 27.39 -6.93 38.89
CA LYS A 615 26.32 -6.08 38.41
C LYS A 615 26.88 -5.01 37.49
N ILE A 616 26.42 -5.03 36.24
CA ILE A 616 26.91 -4.20 35.14
C ILE A 616 25.74 -3.41 34.57
N ALA A 617 25.89 -2.09 34.46
CA ALA A 617 24.90 -1.24 33.82
C ALA A 617 25.13 -1.17 32.30
N THR A 618 24.05 -1.10 31.52
CA THR A 618 24.09 -0.95 30.06
C THR A 618 22.78 -0.31 29.57
N ASN A 619 22.68 0.02 28.28
CA ASN A 619 21.40 0.35 27.66
C ASN A 619 20.56 -0.92 27.41
N PHE A 620 19.23 -0.79 27.44
CA PHE A 620 18.32 -1.94 27.37
C PHE A 620 18.38 -2.71 26.04
N PHE A 621 18.66 -2.06 24.91
CA PHE A 621 18.94 -2.72 23.63
C PHE A 621 20.08 -3.75 23.75
N ALA A 622 21.22 -3.33 24.30
CA ALA A 622 22.34 -4.22 24.55
C ALA A 622 21.99 -5.26 25.63
N ALA A 623 21.24 -4.90 26.68
CA ALA A 623 20.82 -5.82 27.73
C ALA A 623 19.97 -7.00 27.22
N LYS A 624 19.12 -6.76 26.21
CA LYS A 624 18.35 -7.79 25.50
C LYS A 624 19.20 -8.63 24.52
N GLY A 625 20.48 -8.31 24.36
CA GLY A 625 21.40 -8.98 23.44
C GLY A 625 21.51 -8.38 22.04
N GLY A 626 21.06 -7.15 21.85
CA GLY A 626 21.36 -6.36 20.65
C GLY A 626 22.87 -6.33 20.34
N ASP A 627 23.24 -6.05 19.09
CA ASP A 627 24.62 -6.22 18.59
C ASP A 627 25.20 -7.66 18.79
N ASN A 628 24.35 -8.70 18.85
CA ASN A 628 24.75 -10.11 19.04
C ASN A 628 25.46 -10.37 20.39
N TYR A 629 24.98 -9.77 21.47
CA TYR A 629 25.41 -10.04 22.83
C TYR A 629 24.66 -11.24 23.43
N LEU A 630 25.08 -12.45 23.05
CA LEU A 630 24.41 -13.70 23.44
C LEU A 630 24.36 -13.91 24.95
N GLU A 631 25.40 -13.49 25.67
CA GLU A 631 25.49 -13.57 27.13
C GLU A 631 24.51 -12.61 27.81
N PHE A 632 24.26 -11.44 27.21
CA PHE A 632 23.29 -10.47 27.71
C PHE A 632 21.86 -10.95 27.40
N LYS A 633 21.61 -11.46 26.17
CA LYS A 633 20.35 -12.13 25.80
C LYS A 633 19.99 -13.23 26.80
N LYS A 634 20.92 -14.14 27.07
CA LYS A 634 20.75 -15.22 28.04
C LYS A 634 20.44 -14.67 29.44
N ALA A 635 21.14 -13.63 29.90
CA ALA A 635 20.87 -13.01 31.19
C ALA A 635 19.47 -12.37 31.25
N TYR A 636 19.00 -11.77 30.15
CA TYR A 636 17.65 -11.23 30.03
C TYR A 636 16.58 -12.34 30.07
N GLU A 637 16.74 -13.39 29.26
CA GLU A 637 15.85 -14.57 29.22
C GLU A 637 15.78 -15.30 30.58
N GLU A 638 16.87 -15.32 31.34
CA GLU A 638 16.92 -15.88 32.70
C GLU A 638 16.41 -14.91 33.81
N GLY A 639 15.90 -13.73 33.44
CA GLY A 639 15.36 -12.75 34.39
C GLY A 639 16.42 -12.06 35.26
N ARG A 640 17.69 -12.03 34.83
CA ARG A 640 18.84 -11.42 35.53
C ARG A 640 19.09 -9.96 35.14
N VAL A 641 18.20 -9.37 34.35
CA VAL A 641 18.25 -7.97 33.89
C VAL A 641 17.10 -7.20 34.53
N ASN A 642 17.43 -6.09 35.18
CA ASN A 642 16.46 -5.17 35.75
C ASN A 642 16.53 -3.85 34.98
N ASP A 643 15.50 -3.54 34.20
CA ASP A 643 15.34 -2.20 33.62
C ASP A 643 14.97 -1.20 34.73
N LEU A 644 15.66 -0.06 34.76
CA LEU A 644 15.36 1.03 35.69
C LEU A 644 14.32 2.01 35.12
N GLY A 645 13.99 1.92 33.82
CA GLY A 645 13.06 2.84 33.15
C GLY A 645 13.61 4.26 32.98
N LEU A 646 14.93 4.43 33.04
CA LEU A 646 15.61 5.73 33.04
C LEU A 646 16.25 5.99 31.68
N ILE A 647 15.89 7.07 31.01
CA ILE A 647 16.24 7.27 29.61
C ILE A 647 17.71 7.73 29.45
N ASP A 648 18.43 7.14 28.49
CA ASP A 648 19.87 7.28 28.26
C ASP A 648 20.32 8.74 28.02
N TRP A 649 19.62 9.49 27.17
CA TRP A 649 19.91 10.91 26.93
C TRP A 649 19.63 11.79 28.16
N GLU A 650 18.64 11.45 28.99
CA GLU A 650 18.37 12.17 30.24
C GLU A 650 19.48 11.94 31.27
N ILE A 651 19.99 10.71 31.35
CA ILE A 651 21.11 10.35 32.22
C ILE A 651 22.37 11.13 31.80
N MET A 652 22.63 11.19 30.50
CA MET A 652 23.74 11.97 29.94
C MET A 652 23.56 13.48 30.22
N ARG A 653 22.36 14.03 30.02
CA ARG A 653 22.01 15.43 30.37
C ARG A 653 22.26 15.70 31.85
N ASP A 654 21.68 14.91 32.74
CA ASP A 654 21.73 15.15 34.18
C ASP A 654 23.18 15.01 34.71
N TYR A 655 23.96 14.08 34.16
CA TYR A 655 25.38 13.95 34.46
C TYR A 655 26.18 15.17 33.99
N LEU A 656 25.98 15.63 32.75
CA LEU A 656 26.61 16.84 32.21
C LEU A 656 26.31 18.08 33.06
N VAL A 657 25.03 18.29 33.41
CA VAL A 657 24.58 19.41 34.26
C VAL A 657 25.21 19.35 35.65
N LYS A 658 25.38 18.14 36.21
CA LYS A 658 26.05 17.94 37.50
C LYS A 658 27.55 18.29 37.44
N GLN A 659 28.24 17.99 36.33
CA GLN A 659 29.65 18.38 36.15
C GLN A 659 29.81 19.89 35.89
N GLY A 660 28.88 20.49 35.15
CA GLY A 660 28.86 21.92 34.80
C GLY A 660 29.88 22.31 33.73
N GLU A 661 31.15 21.92 33.90
CA GLU A 661 32.20 22.03 32.87
C GLU A 661 32.83 20.65 32.65
N VAL A 662 32.86 20.20 31.39
CA VAL A 662 33.42 18.89 31.01
C VAL A 662 34.52 19.03 29.96
N THR A 663 35.57 18.23 30.11
CA THR A 663 36.72 18.21 29.20
C THR A 663 36.85 16.82 28.57
N PRO A 664 37.04 16.70 27.24
CA PRO A 664 37.26 15.41 26.60
C PRO A 664 38.54 14.72 27.11
N THR A 665 38.40 13.54 27.74
CA THR A 665 39.51 12.74 28.27
C THR A 665 39.43 11.26 27.87
N VAL A 666 40.56 10.72 27.40
CA VAL A 666 40.80 9.28 27.17
C VAL A 666 41.77 8.81 28.24
N GLU A 667 41.51 7.66 28.88
CA GLU A 667 42.10 7.27 30.17
C GLU A 667 42.74 5.87 30.19
N ASP A 668 43.01 5.32 29.00
CA ASP A 668 43.45 3.93 28.80
C ASP A 668 42.52 2.94 29.55
N ARG A 669 41.20 3.11 29.38
CA ARG A 669 40.18 2.13 29.76
C ARG A 669 40.16 0.94 28.78
N ILE A 670 40.44 1.16 27.49
CA ILE A 670 40.45 0.11 26.47
C ILE A 670 41.72 0.19 25.62
N LYS A 671 42.53 -0.87 25.62
CA LYS A 671 43.86 -0.87 25.01
C LYS A 671 44.18 -2.12 24.20
N ASP A 672 44.60 -1.92 22.96
CA ASP A 672 45.29 -2.95 22.16
C ASP A 672 46.76 -2.99 22.59
N VAL A 673 47.29 -4.18 22.92
CA VAL A 673 48.66 -4.38 23.46
C VAL A 673 49.63 -5.02 22.45
N LYS A 674 49.23 -5.07 21.18
CA LYS A 674 49.97 -5.64 20.05
C LYS A 674 51.23 -4.85 19.64
#